data_AF-A0A934D2B8-F1
#
_entry.id   AF-A0A934D2B8-F1
#
_cell.length_a   1.000
_cell.length_b   1.000
_cell.length_c   1.000
_cell.angle_alpha   90.00
_cell.angle_beta   90.00
_cell.angle_gamma   90.00
#
_symmetry.space_group_name_H-M   'P 1'
#
loop_
_entity.id
_entity.type
_entity.pdbx_description
1 polymer ?
#
loop_
_entity_poly.entity_id
_entity_poly.type
_entity_poly.pdbx_seq_one_letter_code
_entity_poly.pdbx_strand_id
1 'polypeptide(L)'
;MTHARQRLRRALSIAPFVLVAGFFLPACEDYFDLVKNEIEDIFLGEDDSGTTAFEPHTTKLATLSSSEIVVANHRFVYLANEAASGKNFNAKNGDASLTDNCAVVVNMKTRRELPLNVDTKLTEFVGRHLYLAVSERDDSWDWNQDGDITDTVLLHYPGNGGGSPSAPDVEYLDDLDASAATPFLLASERLYYAADRLQPLAGGETNLKWVDRDAPTTPTRVLHNVTASSGGGCHVRPAAVDEELLFLVISEFVEAVDHNNDGDTDDPAVLALLDSTDVAAEVLSTELCMENVISPVRARTLGAGDWLVAFLVSEGQQADFPNGLNDAVGLGFPAGWEPTSCGGYDDTDTADQVLHYLTFAAWAADPLASPVQNTGLAGINRVLAVPGFVGTTVLESADGSDMGLGGCDANGDGDVNDAIFRWTSTATPLQPFNDPNELIAMTVVGGNSDGISDLDDRFLCIVDENADSRNHDNDSNVDNLLLAWMDPTLGVDAVWNFDREPSKVGIQSSIVTWMSDREKRDRVLVDIAEQSFGKTQNKSWKDKDVLDEVPAFAYFPNSDPDRFVFPRGPAALSAGNGGLVQAKNSVFFRVSEASDSRDWNRDNIGSFMLVRTTLSHQGLDYVSPLNNLAQPSVFTDGRYGAAFLVQEQLVNTDYNHDGDKADFVIRWIRINP
;
A
#
# COMPACT_ATOMS: atom_id res chain seq x y z
N MET A 1 -3.98 16.33 46.94
CA MET A 1 -4.85 17.52 46.73
C MET A 1 -4.10 18.86 46.69
N THR A 2 -3.04 19.08 47.47
CA THR A 2 -2.32 20.38 47.49
C THR A 2 -1.42 20.62 46.28
N HIS A 3 -0.92 19.57 45.61
CA HIS A 3 -0.12 19.69 44.39
C HIS A 3 -0.95 19.93 43.10
N ALA A 4 -2.20 19.48 43.05
CA ALA A 4 -3.09 19.70 41.91
C ALA A 4 -3.51 21.18 41.76
N ARG A 5 -3.71 21.89 42.89
CA ARG A 5 -4.02 23.33 42.89
C ARG A 5 -2.85 24.22 42.45
N GLN A 6 -1.61 23.74 42.55
CA GLN A 6 -0.42 24.48 42.11
C GLN A 6 -0.18 24.38 40.59
N ARG A 7 -0.58 23.27 39.96
CA ARG A 7 -0.51 23.10 38.49
C ARG A 7 -1.60 23.90 37.77
N LEU A 8 -2.81 23.96 38.31
CA LEU A 8 -3.91 24.75 37.75
C LEU A 8 -3.61 26.27 37.71
N ARG A 9 -2.86 26.79 38.70
CA ARG A 9 -2.44 28.21 38.74
C ARG A 9 -1.31 28.56 37.76
N ARG A 10 -0.52 27.59 37.30
CA ARG A 10 0.51 27.81 36.27
C ARG A 10 -0.06 27.75 34.86
N ALA A 11 -1.10 26.93 34.61
CA ALA A 11 -1.75 26.86 33.30
C ALA A 11 -2.54 28.14 32.97
N LEU A 12 -3.18 28.76 33.97
CA LEU A 12 -3.91 30.02 33.82
C LEU A 12 -3.03 31.27 33.57
N SER A 13 -1.70 31.14 33.57
CA SER A 13 -0.78 32.26 33.29
C SER A 13 -0.13 32.23 31.91
N ILE A 14 -0.49 31.28 31.03
CA ILE A 14 0.15 31.09 29.71
C ILE A 14 -0.79 31.41 28.53
N ALA A 15 -2.09 31.60 28.75
CA ALA A 15 -3.01 32.02 27.67
C ALA A 15 -3.17 33.56 27.65
N PRO A 16 -2.81 34.26 26.55
CA PRO A 16 -3.20 35.65 26.41
C PRO A 16 -4.69 35.75 26.06
N PHE A 17 -5.32 36.70 26.73
CA PHE A 17 -6.67 37.25 26.51
C PHE A 17 -7.18 37.19 25.06
N VAL A 18 -8.31 36.52 24.84
CA VAL A 18 -9.39 37.01 23.95
C VAL A 18 -10.70 36.88 24.74
N LEU A 19 -11.07 37.97 25.39
CA LEU A 19 -12.40 38.15 25.98
C LEU A 19 -12.93 39.46 25.41
N VAL A 20 -13.55 39.37 24.23
CA VAL A 20 -14.39 40.43 23.67
C VAL A 20 -15.75 39.81 23.34
N ALA A 21 -16.77 40.49 23.84
CA ALA A 21 -18.16 40.12 23.90
C ALA A 21 -18.82 39.69 22.58
N GLY A 22 -19.61 38.62 22.66
CA GLY A 22 -21.00 38.63 22.21
C GLY A 22 -21.27 38.38 20.73
N PHE A 23 -21.07 37.15 20.25
CA PHE A 23 -21.84 36.53 19.16
C PHE A 23 -21.83 35.01 19.37
N PHE A 24 -23.00 34.40 19.59
CA PHE A 24 -23.15 32.93 19.62
C PHE A 24 -23.25 32.45 18.17
N LEU A 25 -22.24 31.69 17.70
CA LEU A 25 -22.31 30.90 16.47
C LEU A 25 -22.36 29.40 16.85
N PRO A 26 -23.15 28.56 16.14
CA PRO A 26 -23.26 27.13 16.43
C PRO A 26 -21.95 26.34 16.26
N ALA A 27 -21.00 26.85 15.46
CA ALA A 27 -19.73 26.17 15.16
C ALA A 27 -18.73 26.07 16.33
N CYS A 28 -19.04 26.67 17.50
CA CYS A 28 -18.16 26.62 18.67
C CYS A 28 -18.42 25.41 19.58
N GLU A 29 -19.58 24.76 19.53
CA GLU A 29 -19.85 23.58 20.38
C GLU A 29 -19.03 22.37 19.93
N ASP A 30 -18.91 22.13 18.61
CA ASP A 30 -18.08 21.04 18.06
C ASP A 30 -16.59 21.22 18.38
N TYR A 31 -16.08 22.46 18.35
CA TYR A 31 -14.68 22.74 18.71
C TYR A 31 -14.41 22.52 20.20
N PHE A 32 -15.38 22.84 21.07
CA PHE A 32 -15.24 22.61 22.51
C PHE A 32 -15.31 21.12 22.87
N ASP A 33 -16.13 20.32 22.18
CA ASP A 33 -16.16 18.87 22.37
C ASP A 33 -14.92 18.17 21.80
N LEU A 34 -14.36 18.65 20.68
CA LEU A 34 -13.08 18.18 20.13
C LEU A 34 -11.92 18.43 21.12
N VAL A 35 -11.78 19.66 21.59
CA VAL A 35 -10.74 20.06 22.55
C VAL A 35 -10.95 19.37 23.90
N LYS A 36 -12.19 19.13 24.32
CA LYS A 36 -12.48 18.40 25.55
C LYS A 36 -12.11 16.92 25.44
N ASN A 37 -12.38 16.27 24.31
CA ASN A 37 -11.96 14.89 24.07
C ASN A 37 -10.42 14.78 24.03
N GLU A 38 -9.73 15.71 23.37
CA GLU A 38 -8.25 15.74 23.35
C GLU A 38 -7.64 16.08 24.71
N ILE A 39 -8.25 16.95 25.51
CA ILE A 39 -7.77 17.30 26.85
C ILE A 39 -8.09 16.22 27.88
N GLU A 40 -9.22 15.51 27.77
CA GLU A 40 -9.51 14.34 28.59
C GLU A 40 -8.52 13.20 28.29
N ASP A 41 -8.09 13.01 27.03
CA ASP A 41 -7.03 12.06 26.66
C ASP A 41 -5.64 12.44 27.21
N ILE A 42 -5.36 13.73 27.50
CA ILE A 42 -4.07 14.18 28.09
C ILE A 42 -4.08 14.14 29.63
N PHE A 43 -5.24 14.28 30.28
CA PHE A 43 -5.32 14.49 31.74
C PHE A 43 -6.08 13.41 32.53
N LEU A 44 -6.81 12.51 31.87
CA LEU A 44 -7.50 11.38 32.49
C LEU A 44 -7.01 10.05 31.91
N GLY A 45 -5.70 9.84 31.94
CA GLY A 45 -5.20 8.48 32.14
C GLY A 45 -5.71 8.02 33.50
N GLU A 46 -6.84 7.29 33.51
CA GLU A 46 -7.06 6.35 34.60
C GLU A 46 -5.81 5.47 34.66
N ASP A 47 -5.22 5.35 35.86
CA ASP A 47 -4.15 4.41 36.18
C ASP A 47 -4.67 2.97 35.91
N ASP A 48 -4.76 2.56 34.66
CA ASP A 48 -4.95 1.16 34.29
C ASP A 48 -3.58 0.48 34.39
N SER A 49 -3.16 0.29 35.65
CA SER A 49 -2.00 -0.52 36.04
C SER A 49 -2.25 -2.03 35.86
N GLY A 50 -3.23 -2.40 35.03
CA GLY A 50 -3.54 -3.76 34.62
C GLY A 50 -2.71 -4.17 33.41
N THR A 51 -2.23 -5.42 33.43
CA THR A 51 -1.53 -6.12 32.34
C THR A 51 -2.41 -6.40 31.11
N THR A 52 -3.43 -5.57 30.85
CA THR A 52 -4.61 -5.84 30.00
C THR A 52 -4.55 -5.20 28.61
N ALA A 53 -3.43 -4.56 28.23
CA ALA A 53 -3.33 -3.82 26.96
C ALA A 53 -3.46 -4.69 25.70
N PHE A 54 -3.25 -6.01 25.79
CA PHE A 54 -3.22 -6.91 24.62
C PHE A 54 -4.20 -8.09 24.74
N GLU A 55 -5.36 -7.89 25.36
CA GLU A 55 -6.43 -8.89 25.35
C GLU A 55 -7.16 -8.85 23.99
N PRO A 56 -7.16 -9.94 23.20
CA PRO A 56 -7.84 -9.94 21.92
C PRO A 56 -9.34 -10.12 22.10
N HIS A 57 -10.11 -9.20 21.52
CA HIS A 57 -11.56 -9.24 21.45
C HIS A 57 -12.00 -9.86 20.13
N THR A 58 -13.19 -10.46 20.11
CA THR A 58 -13.72 -11.19 18.96
C THR A 58 -15.02 -10.53 18.50
N THR A 59 -15.21 -10.39 17.18
CA THR A 59 -16.46 -9.92 16.58
C THR A 59 -17.51 -11.03 16.58
N LYS A 60 -18.78 -10.63 16.43
CA LYS A 60 -19.91 -11.59 16.46
C LYS A 60 -20.28 -12.18 15.11
N LEU A 61 -19.85 -11.56 14.02
CA LEU A 61 -20.19 -11.97 12.66
C LEU A 61 -18.95 -12.52 11.96
N ALA A 62 -19.19 -13.50 11.09
CA ALA A 62 -18.19 -14.09 10.24
C ALA A 62 -17.94 -13.24 9.00
N THR A 63 -16.81 -13.48 8.36
CA THR A 63 -16.38 -12.76 7.17
C THR A 63 -15.70 -13.72 6.19
N LEU A 64 -15.42 -13.25 4.98
CA LEU A 64 -14.63 -13.99 4.00
C LEU A 64 -13.12 -13.80 4.26
N SER A 65 -12.31 -14.76 3.82
CA SER A 65 -10.84 -14.69 3.92
C SER A 65 -10.24 -13.50 3.18
N SER A 66 -10.92 -12.99 2.16
CA SER A 66 -10.52 -11.86 1.32
C SER A 66 -11.23 -10.56 1.68
N SER A 67 -11.97 -10.53 2.78
CA SER A 67 -12.76 -9.36 3.15
C SER A 67 -11.87 -8.18 3.52
N GLU A 68 -12.30 -6.99 3.10
CA GLU A 68 -11.65 -5.75 3.46
C GLU A 68 -11.76 -5.47 4.97
N ILE A 69 -10.66 -4.98 5.55
CA ILE A 69 -10.62 -4.50 6.94
C ILE A 69 -9.84 -3.19 6.98
N VAL A 70 -10.54 -2.11 7.28
CA VAL A 70 -9.94 -0.78 7.41
C VAL A 70 -9.92 -0.36 8.88
N VAL A 71 -8.74 -0.03 9.38
CA VAL A 71 -8.53 0.44 10.76
C VAL A 71 -8.15 1.90 10.73
N ALA A 72 -8.87 2.73 11.49
CA ALA A 72 -8.54 4.14 11.65
C ALA A 72 -8.93 4.62 13.04
N ASN A 73 -7.99 5.29 13.72
CA ASN A 73 -8.20 5.79 15.07
C ASN A 73 -8.61 4.64 16.02
N HIS A 74 -9.59 4.87 16.89
CA HIS A 74 -10.12 3.84 17.80
C HIS A 74 -11.22 2.98 17.16
N ARG A 75 -11.24 2.86 15.83
CA ARG A 75 -12.29 2.16 15.09
C ARG A 75 -11.69 1.28 14.02
N PHE A 76 -12.46 0.27 13.64
CA PHE A 76 -12.26 -0.40 12.37
C PHE A 76 -13.62 -0.74 11.77
N VAL A 77 -13.61 -0.97 10.46
CA VAL A 77 -14.72 -1.53 9.71
C VAL A 77 -14.25 -2.82 9.06
N TYR A 78 -15.14 -3.79 8.96
CA TYR A 78 -14.95 -5.00 8.18
C TYR A 78 -16.27 -5.35 7.49
N LEU A 79 -16.19 -6.13 6.41
CA LEU A 79 -17.38 -6.60 5.71
C LEU A 79 -17.78 -7.99 6.24
N ALA A 80 -18.88 -8.06 6.96
CA ALA A 80 -19.43 -9.31 7.46
C ALA A 80 -20.22 -10.01 6.35
N ASN A 81 -19.90 -11.28 6.11
CA ASN A 81 -20.56 -12.05 5.05
C ASN A 81 -21.80 -12.74 5.60
N GLU A 82 -22.93 -12.57 4.92
CA GLU A 82 -24.20 -13.14 5.37
C GLU A 82 -24.19 -14.67 5.35
N ALA A 83 -23.75 -15.28 4.25
CA ALA A 83 -23.70 -16.74 4.11
C ALA A 83 -22.83 -17.38 5.18
N ALA A 84 -21.65 -16.81 5.44
CA ALA A 84 -20.74 -17.28 6.48
C ALA A 84 -21.36 -17.13 7.87
N SER A 85 -21.95 -15.96 8.17
CA SER A 85 -22.51 -15.69 9.51
C SER A 85 -23.82 -16.46 9.83
N GLY A 86 -24.41 -17.10 8.82
CA GLY A 86 -25.57 -17.96 8.94
C GLY A 86 -26.73 -17.32 9.71
N LYS A 87 -27.24 -18.03 10.73
CA LYS A 87 -28.44 -17.62 11.48
C LYS A 87 -28.22 -16.47 12.44
N ASN A 88 -26.97 -16.14 12.76
CA ASN A 88 -26.62 -15.03 13.63
C ASN A 88 -26.63 -13.68 12.91
N PHE A 89 -26.76 -13.69 11.58
CA PHE A 89 -26.88 -12.50 10.77
C PHE A 89 -28.28 -11.86 10.91
N ASN A 90 -28.46 -11.10 11.99
CA ASN A 90 -29.59 -10.18 12.14
C ASN A 90 -29.37 -8.86 11.36
N ALA A 91 -28.25 -8.77 10.63
CA ALA A 91 -27.77 -7.62 9.87
C ALA A 91 -28.10 -7.72 8.37
N LYS A 92 -29.23 -8.36 8.04
CA LYS A 92 -29.72 -8.43 6.67
C LYS A 92 -29.97 -7.00 6.18
N ASN A 93 -29.44 -6.62 5.03
CA ASN A 93 -29.91 -5.43 4.30
C ASN A 93 -31.42 -5.55 3.95
N GLY A 94 -31.98 -6.75 4.10
CA GLY A 94 -33.41 -7.01 4.06
C GLY A 94 -33.86 -7.54 2.71
N ASP A 95 -32.92 -7.73 1.78
CA ASP A 95 -33.18 -8.49 0.57
C ASP A 95 -33.11 -10.01 0.87
N ALA A 96 -33.47 -10.83 -0.11
CA ALA A 96 -33.50 -12.29 0.05
C ALA A 96 -32.17 -12.96 -0.32
N SER A 97 -31.15 -12.17 -0.65
CA SER A 97 -29.78 -12.62 -0.88
C SER A 97 -29.22 -13.23 0.40
N LEU A 98 -28.18 -14.03 0.23
CA LEU A 98 -27.36 -14.54 1.31
C LEU A 98 -25.88 -14.29 1.04
N THR A 99 -25.56 -13.57 -0.04
CA THR A 99 -24.17 -13.39 -0.52
C THR A 99 -23.60 -12.04 -0.16
N ASP A 100 -24.31 -11.27 0.66
CA ASP A 100 -24.01 -9.87 0.91
C ASP A 100 -22.84 -9.72 1.88
N ASN A 101 -22.09 -8.63 1.70
CA ASN A 101 -20.96 -8.25 2.51
C ASN A 101 -21.28 -6.94 3.23
N CYS A 102 -22.00 -7.06 4.35
CA CYS A 102 -22.46 -5.88 5.10
C CYS A 102 -21.34 -5.26 5.93
N ALA A 103 -21.16 -3.94 5.81
CA ALA A 103 -20.20 -3.21 6.64
C ALA A 103 -20.58 -3.27 8.14
N VAL A 104 -19.60 -3.58 8.99
CA VAL A 104 -19.74 -3.59 10.45
C VAL A 104 -18.68 -2.69 11.08
N VAL A 105 -19.14 -1.63 11.74
CA VAL A 105 -18.25 -0.69 12.44
C VAL A 105 -18.02 -1.14 13.86
N VAL A 106 -16.76 -1.24 14.26
CA VAL A 106 -16.36 -1.61 15.61
C VAL A 106 -15.63 -0.46 16.26
N ASN A 107 -16.14 0.00 17.40
CA ASN A 107 -15.46 0.95 18.25
C ASN A 107 -14.61 0.21 19.28
N MET A 108 -13.29 0.26 19.12
CA MET A 108 -12.34 -0.45 19.98
C MET A 108 -12.29 0.10 21.40
N LYS A 109 -12.65 1.38 21.61
CA LYS A 109 -12.68 2.02 22.95
C LYS A 109 -13.89 1.53 23.76
N THR A 110 -15.06 1.44 23.12
CA THR A 110 -16.32 1.05 23.80
C THR A 110 -16.68 -0.42 23.64
N ARG A 111 -15.95 -1.17 22.80
CA ARG A 111 -16.24 -2.56 22.40
C ARG A 111 -17.63 -2.72 21.76
N ARG A 112 -18.17 -1.64 21.18
CA ARG A 112 -19.47 -1.68 20.49
C ARG A 112 -19.26 -2.06 19.03
N GLU A 113 -19.99 -3.07 18.60
CA GLU A 113 -20.17 -3.43 17.19
C GLU A 113 -21.50 -2.86 16.69
N LEU A 114 -21.49 -2.26 15.52
CA LEU A 114 -22.67 -1.71 14.84
C LEU A 114 -22.66 -2.20 13.38
N PRO A 115 -23.48 -3.20 13.05
CA PRO A 115 -23.77 -3.53 11.66
C PRO A 115 -24.52 -2.38 10.99
N LEU A 116 -24.10 -2.01 9.78
CA LEU A 116 -24.74 -0.97 8.99
C LEU A 116 -25.85 -1.53 8.08
N ASN A 117 -25.86 -2.86 7.84
CA ASN A 117 -26.84 -3.56 7.01
C ASN A 117 -26.90 -2.98 5.58
N VAL A 118 -25.72 -2.71 5.01
CA VAL A 118 -25.55 -2.19 3.65
C VAL A 118 -24.53 -3.07 2.95
N ASP A 119 -24.91 -3.69 1.84
CA ASP A 119 -23.99 -4.48 1.01
C ASP A 119 -22.92 -3.56 0.40
N THR A 120 -21.69 -3.72 0.85
CA THR A 120 -20.62 -2.75 0.62
C THR A 120 -19.49 -3.37 -0.17
N LYS A 121 -18.96 -2.64 -1.15
CA LYS A 121 -17.82 -3.05 -1.98
C LYS A 121 -16.48 -2.59 -1.43
N LEU A 122 -16.43 -1.35 -0.94
CA LEU A 122 -15.22 -0.70 -0.44
C LEU A 122 -15.58 0.25 0.71
N THR A 123 -14.65 0.42 1.65
CA THR A 123 -14.81 1.31 2.80
C THR A 123 -13.57 2.16 3.05
N GLU A 124 -13.75 3.38 3.55
CA GLU A 124 -12.63 4.21 3.98
C GLU A 124 -13.01 5.19 5.09
N PHE A 125 -12.08 5.46 6.01
CA PHE A 125 -12.28 6.44 7.07
C PHE A 125 -11.62 7.79 6.74
N VAL A 126 -12.38 8.87 6.92
CA VAL A 126 -11.83 10.23 7.02
C VAL A 126 -12.08 10.76 8.43
N GLY A 127 -11.03 10.74 9.25
CA GLY A 127 -11.13 11.07 10.67
C GLY A 127 -12.07 10.10 11.41
N ARG A 128 -13.29 10.55 11.74
CA ARG A 128 -14.33 9.73 12.39
C ARG A 128 -15.42 9.25 11.42
N HIS A 129 -15.45 9.80 10.21
CA HIS A 129 -16.45 9.55 9.19
C HIS A 129 -16.06 8.31 8.40
N LEU A 130 -17.03 7.45 8.09
CA LEU A 130 -16.84 6.28 7.26
C LEU A 130 -17.59 6.51 5.94
N TYR A 131 -16.93 6.17 4.85
CA TYR A 131 -17.50 6.21 3.51
C TYR A 131 -17.59 4.80 2.96
N LEU A 132 -18.65 4.53 2.19
CA LEU A 132 -18.95 3.22 1.64
C LEU A 132 -19.25 3.35 0.15
N ALA A 133 -18.59 2.54 -0.69
CA ALA A 133 -19.00 2.36 -2.08
C ALA A 133 -20.00 1.21 -2.15
N VAL A 134 -21.19 1.50 -2.66
CA VAL A 134 -22.34 0.57 -2.65
C VAL A 134 -22.90 0.49 -4.05
N SER A 135 -23.23 -0.72 -4.51
CA SER A 135 -24.04 -0.86 -5.72
C SER A 135 -25.47 -1.06 -5.30
N GLU A 136 -26.35 -0.18 -5.77
CA GLU A 136 -27.77 -0.21 -5.44
C GLU A 136 -28.44 -1.52 -5.88
N ARG A 137 -27.93 -2.13 -6.96
CA ARG A 137 -28.40 -3.42 -7.45
C ARG A 137 -28.10 -4.55 -6.47
N ASP A 138 -26.89 -4.53 -5.94
CA ASP A 138 -26.39 -5.59 -5.08
C ASP A 138 -27.01 -5.43 -3.67
N ASP A 139 -27.20 -4.19 -3.20
CA ASP A 139 -27.90 -3.88 -1.93
C ASP A 139 -29.44 -3.88 -2.04
N SER A 140 -29.99 -3.98 -3.26
CA SER A 140 -31.43 -3.93 -3.57
C SER A 140 -32.15 -2.66 -3.09
N TRP A 141 -31.45 -1.53 -3.01
CA TRP A 141 -31.98 -0.27 -2.50
C TRP A 141 -31.60 0.92 -3.39
N ASP A 142 -32.62 1.69 -3.77
CA ASP A 142 -32.52 2.97 -4.52
C ASP A 142 -32.14 4.09 -3.52
N TRP A 143 -30.84 4.29 -3.34
CA TRP A 143 -30.27 5.23 -2.38
C TRP A 143 -30.37 6.66 -2.89
N ASN A 144 -30.16 6.90 -4.18
CA ASN A 144 -30.24 8.22 -4.80
C ASN A 144 -31.69 8.65 -5.14
N GLN A 145 -32.66 7.73 -5.09
CA GLN A 145 -34.09 7.92 -5.36
C GLN A 145 -34.39 8.35 -6.79
N ASP A 146 -33.59 7.90 -7.75
CA ASP A 146 -33.74 8.26 -9.16
C ASP A 146 -34.79 7.39 -9.90
N GLY A 147 -35.20 6.29 -9.26
CA GLY A 147 -36.25 5.39 -9.72
C GLY A 147 -35.75 4.08 -10.34
N ASP A 148 -34.44 3.83 -10.36
CA ASP A 148 -33.90 2.49 -10.57
C ASP A 148 -32.90 2.06 -9.47
N ILE A 149 -32.08 1.04 -9.73
CA ILE A 149 -31.13 0.48 -8.77
C ILE A 149 -29.84 0.08 -9.49
N THR A 150 -29.51 0.75 -10.59
CA THR A 150 -28.36 0.37 -11.42
C THR A 150 -27.07 1.09 -11.06
N ASP A 151 -27.16 2.05 -10.15
CA ASP A 151 -26.07 2.94 -9.81
C ASP A 151 -25.08 2.33 -8.82
N THR A 152 -23.91 2.95 -8.79
CA THR A 152 -22.95 2.82 -7.69
C THR A 152 -22.92 4.16 -6.97
N VAL A 153 -23.10 4.14 -5.66
CA VAL A 153 -23.27 5.34 -4.84
C VAL A 153 -22.24 5.40 -3.72
N LEU A 154 -21.90 6.62 -3.33
CA LEU A 154 -21.11 6.93 -2.15
C LEU A 154 -22.05 7.18 -0.99
N LEU A 155 -21.97 6.34 0.04
CA LEU A 155 -22.68 6.56 1.29
C LEU A 155 -21.75 7.09 2.38
N HIS A 156 -22.33 7.82 3.32
CA HIS A 156 -21.66 8.43 4.47
C HIS A 156 -22.25 7.93 5.78
N TYR A 157 -21.37 7.53 6.70
CA TYR A 157 -21.70 7.27 8.09
C TYR A 157 -20.95 8.27 9.00
N PRO A 158 -21.65 9.11 9.78
CA PRO A 158 -21.05 10.22 10.53
C PRO A 158 -20.23 9.78 11.75
N GLY A 159 -20.31 8.51 12.16
CA GLY A 159 -19.47 8.00 13.23
C GLY A 159 -19.85 8.45 14.64
N ASN A 160 -21.02 9.04 14.85
CA ASN A 160 -21.46 9.53 16.16
C ASN A 160 -22.00 8.43 17.07
N GLY A 161 -22.18 7.20 16.57
CA GLY A 161 -22.75 6.09 17.33
C GLY A 161 -24.19 6.34 17.81
N GLY A 162 -24.86 7.38 17.30
CA GLY A 162 -26.23 7.78 17.66
C GLY A 162 -27.30 6.86 17.09
N GLY A 163 -27.04 6.25 15.93
CA GLY A 163 -27.93 5.29 15.30
C GLY A 163 -28.29 4.11 16.20
N SER A 164 -29.57 3.73 16.17
CA SER A 164 -30.03 2.45 16.70
C SER A 164 -29.46 1.32 15.84
N PRO A 165 -29.09 0.16 16.40
CA PRO A 165 -28.72 -1.02 15.60
C PRO A 165 -29.80 -1.45 14.59
N SER A 166 -31.05 -0.98 14.77
CA SER A 166 -32.18 -1.24 13.88
C SER A 166 -32.39 -0.19 12.77
N ALA A 167 -31.63 0.91 12.78
CA ALA A 167 -31.69 2.00 11.82
C ALA A 167 -30.38 2.79 11.93
N PRO A 168 -29.28 2.29 11.35
CA PRO A 168 -28.02 3.01 11.31
C PRO A 168 -28.17 4.29 10.48
N ASP A 169 -27.58 5.38 10.95
CA ASP A 169 -27.60 6.69 10.27
C ASP A 169 -26.61 6.67 9.09
N VAL A 170 -26.96 5.98 8.00
CA VAL A 170 -26.21 5.99 6.74
C VAL A 170 -26.95 6.88 5.75
N GLU A 171 -26.23 7.79 5.11
CA GLU A 171 -26.79 8.82 4.23
C GLU A 171 -26.16 8.72 2.83
N TYR A 172 -26.97 8.88 1.79
CA TYR A 172 -26.47 9.07 0.43
C TYR A 172 -25.70 10.39 0.33
N LEU A 173 -24.55 10.36 -0.35
CA LEU A 173 -23.69 11.53 -0.55
C LEU A 173 -23.56 11.94 -2.02
N ASP A 174 -23.28 10.99 -2.91
CA ASP A 174 -23.03 11.25 -4.34
C ASP A 174 -23.13 9.95 -5.15
N ASP A 175 -23.30 10.08 -6.46
CA ASP A 175 -23.16 8.95 -7.40
C ASP A 175 -21.68 8.77 -7.73
N LEU A 176 -21.23 7.52 -7.80
CA LEU A 176 -19.85 7.14 -8.14
C LEU A 176 -19.80 6.64 -9.57
N ASP A 177 -18.73 6.99 -10.29
CA ASP A 177 -18.46 6.43 -11.60
C ASP A 177 -18.28 4.90 -11.49
N ALA A 178 -19.29 4.16 -11.93
CA ALA A 178 -19.32 2.70 -11.88
C ALA A 178 -18.24 2.02 -12.76
N SER A 179 -17.59 2.79 -13.65
CA SER A 179 -16.49 2.30 -14.48
C SER A 179 -15.10 2.54 -13.88
N ALA A 180 -15.01 3.23 -12.73
CA ALA A 180 -13.76 3.35 -11.99
C ALA A 180 -13.37 2.00 -11.37
N ALA A 181 -12.15 1.53 -11.65
CA ALA A 181 -11.62 0.31 -11.03
C ALA A 181 -11.46 0.45 -9.51
N THR A 182 -11.14 1.68 -9.05
CA THR A 182 -11.07 2.04 -7.64
C THR A 182 -12.05 3.18 -7.37
N PRO A 183 -13.16 2.93 -6.64
CA PRO A 183 -14.20 3.93 -6.41
C PRO A 183 -13.70 5.21 -5.72
N PHE A 184 -12.76 5.08 -4.76
CA PHE A 184 -12.17 6.19 -4.03
C PHE A 184 -10.81 5.85 -3.41
N LEU A 185 -10.02 6.87 -3.09
CA LEU A 185 -8.72 6.77 -2.42
C LEU A 185 -8.57 7.83 -1.32
N LEU A 186 -7.92 7.49 -0.22
CA LEU A 186 -7.54 8.43 0.83
C LEU A 186 -6.15 9.01 0.55
N ALA A 187 -6.04 10.34 0.51
CA ALA A 187 -4.76 11.05 0.48
C ALA A 187 -4.86 12.35 1.29
N SER A 188 -3.84 12.65 2.10
CA SER A 188 -3.71 13.88 2.88
C SER A 188 -4.97 14.21 3.71
N GLU A 189 -5.53 13.18 4.35
CA GLU A 189 -6.78 13.23 5.14
C GLU A 189 -8.04 13.62 4.33
N ARG A 190 -8.05 13.44 3.01
CA ARG A 190 -9.22 13.66 2.14
C ARG A 190 -9.53 12.40 1.33
N LEU A 191 -10.81 12.11 1.17
CA LEU A 191 -11.27 11.02 0.30
C LEU A 191 -11.53 11.58 -1.09
N TYR A 192 -10.72 11.19 -2.06
CA TYR A 192 -10.87 11.53 -3.47
C TYR A 192 -11.67 10.45 -4.19
N TYR A 193 -12.63 10.84 -5.02
CA TYR A 193 -13.49 9.91 -5.75
C TYR A 193 -13.96 10.49 -7.08
N ALA A 194 -14.20 9.62 -8.05
CA ALA A 194 -14.79 9.99 -9.33
C ALA A 194 -16.31 9.97 -9.20
N ALA A 195 -16.96 11.14 -9.32
CA ALA A 195 -18.40 11.20 -9.32
C ALA A 195 -18.97 10.79 -10.69
N ASP A 196 -20.13 10.14 -10.70
CA ASP A 196 -20.82 9.83 -11.95
C ASP A 196 -21.35 11.12 -12.61
N ARG A 197 -21.46 11.06 -13.95
CA ARG A 197 -21.81 12.22 -14.76
C ARG A 197 -23.31 12.36 -14.92
N LEU A 198 -23.92 13.19 -14.06
CA LEU A 198 -25.29 13.66 -14.30
C LEU A 198 -25.38 14.84 -15.29
N GLN A 199 -24.30 15.59 -15.54
CA GLN A 199 -24.29 16.77 -16.44
C GLN A 199 -22.97 16.94 -17.22
N PRO A 200 -22.95 17.62 -18.38
CA PRO A 200 -21.70 17.97 -19.06
C PRO A 200 -20.80 18.83 -18.18
N LEU A 201 -19.54 18.43 -18.05
CA LEU A 201 -18.51 19.22 -17.36
C LEU A 201 -18.18 20.47 -18.19
N ALA A 202 -18.11 21.63 -17.54
CA ALA A 202 -17.64 22.85 -18.19
C ALA A 202 -16.11 22.83 -18.36
N GLY A 203 -15.57 23.70 -19.22
CA GLY A 203 -14.12 23.83 -19.38
C GLY A 203 -13.42 24.16 -18.05
N GLY A 204 -12.39 23.39 -17.71
CA GLY A 204 -11.66 23.50 -16.44
C GLY A 204 -12.24 22.66 -15.29
N GLU A 205 -13.40 22.02 -15.47
CA GLU A 205 -14.02 21.16 -14.46
C GLU A 205 -13.65 19.69 -14.67
N THR A 206 -13.44 18.95 -13.58
CA THR A 206 -13.37 17.49 -13.59
C THR A 206 -14.57 16.87 -12.89
N ASN A 207 -14.83 15.58 -13.09
CA ASN A 207 -15.74 14.81 -12.24
C ASN A 207 -15.10 14.36 -10.91
N LEU A 208 -13.79 14.57 -10.71
CA LEU A 208 -13.10 14.27 -9.47
C LEU A 208 -13.60 15.21 -8.38
N LYS A 209 -13.98 14.64 -7.24
CA LYS A 209 -14.37 15.36 -6.04
C LYS A 209 -13.61 14.82 -4.85
N TRP A 210 -13.60 15.60 -3.77
CA TRP A 210 -13.16 15.13 -2.47
C TRP A 210 -14.04 15.61 -1.34
N VAL A 211 -13.98 14.87 -0.23
CA VAL A 211 -14.52 15.25 1.08
C VAL A 211 -13.44 15.09 2.14
N ASP A 212 -13.52 15.92 3.18
CA ASP A 212 -12.58 15.88 4.31
C ASP A 212 -13.34 15.79 5.65
N ARG A 213 -12.59 15.77 6.76
CA ARG A 213 -13.21 15.69 8.09
C ARG A 213 -13.98 16.95 8.51
N ASP A 214 -13.67 18.10 7.92
CA ASP A 214 -14.21 19.41 8.32
C ASP A 214 -15.50 19.72 7.54
N ALA A 215 -15.66 19.15 6.34
CA ALA A 215 -16.83 19.22 5.48
C ALA A 215 -17.24 17.82 4.95
N PRO A 216 -17.60 16.88 5.84
CA PRO A 216 -17.72 15.45 5.50
C PRO A 216 -18.88 15.09 4.59
N THR A 217 -19.83 16.00 4.38
CA THR A 217 -21.01 15.82 3.51
C THR A 217 -21.09 16.87 2.41
N THR A 218 -20.02 17.65 2.18
CA THR A 218 -19.98 18.68 1.15
C THR A 218 -18.85 18.39 0.18
N PRO A 219 -19.10 17.61 -0.87
CA PRO A 219 -18.12 17.33 -1.90
C PRO A 219 -17.57 18.61 -2.54
N THR A 220 -16.24 18.71 -2.59
CA THR A 220 -15.53 19.77 -3.29
C THR A 220 -14.99 19.24 -4.61
N ARG A 221 -15.33 19.91 -5.71
CA ARG A 221 -14.85 19.55 -7.05
C ARG A 221 -13.38 19.94 -7.21
N VAL A 222 -12.59 19.06 -7.81
CA VAL A 222 -11.22 19.35 -8.24
C VAL A 222 -11.25 19.92 -9.66
N LEU A 223 -10.50 20.99 -9.90
CA LEU A 223 -10.36 21.59 -11.22
C LEU A 223 -9.18 20.98 -11.97
N HIS A 224 -9.09 21.23 -13.27
CA HIS A 224 -7.93 20.84 -14.07
C HIS A 224 -7.34 22.03 -14.82
N ASN A 225 -6.04 21.94 -15.09
CA ASN A 225 -5.34 22.80 -16.04
C ASN A 225 -4.90 22.02 -17.30
N VAL A 226 -5.48 20.84 -17.52
CA VAL A 226 -5.25 20.06 -18.75
C VAL A 226 -5.61 20.94 -19.94
N THR A 227 -4.64 21.16 -20.83
CA THR A 227 -4.79 22.03 -21.99
C THR A 227 -5.50 21.25 -23.10
N ALA A 228 -6.68 20.71 -22.82
CA ALA A 228 -7.45 19.96 -23.80
C ALA A 228 -7.68 20.87 -25.02
N SER A 229 -7.29 20.38 -26.20
CA SER A 229 -7.45 21.04 -27.50
C SER A 229 -8.92 21.45 -27.80
N SER A 230 -9.88 20.96 -27.01
CA SER A 230 -11.33 21.15 -27.15
C SER A 230 -12.00 22.06 -26.12
N GLY A 231 -11.32 22.54 -25.06
CA GLY A 231 -11.91 23.45 -24.05
C GLY A 231 -13.09 22.88 -23.22
N GLY A 232 -13.29 21.55 -23.24
CA GLY A 232 -14.25 20.83 -22.40
C GLY A 232 -13.69 20.48 -21.02
N GLY A 233 -14.54 19.94 -20.14
CA GLY A 233 -14.09 19.34 -18.88
C GLY A 233 -13.44 17.98 -19.08
N CYS A 234 -12.91 17.39 -18.00
CA CYS A 234 -12.11 16.17 -18.04
C CYS A 234 -12.65 15.09 -17.09
N HIS A 235 -12.87 13.88 -17.58
CA HIS A 235 -13.27 12.74 -16.76
C HIS A 235 -12.03 12.01 -16.24
N VAL A 236 -11.90 12.00 -14.92
CA VAL A 236 -10.71 11.58 -14.20
C VAL A 236 -11.10 10.51 -13.18
N ARG A 237 -10.31 9.44 -13.10
CA ARG A 237 -10.49 8.34 -12.14
C ARG A 237 -9.26 8.19 -11.24
N PRO A 238 -9.44 7.93 -9.93
CA PRO A 238 -8.34 7.57 -9.04
C PRO A 238 -7.66 6.27 -9.48
N ALA A 239 -6.33 6.25 -9.46
CA ALA A 239 -5.52 5.06 -9.78
C ALA A 239 -4.70 4.59 -8.58
N ALA A 240 -3.89 5.47 -7.99
CA ALA A 240 -3.03 5.13 -6.85
C ALA A 240 -2.66 6.36 -6.00
N VAL A 241 -2.14 6.13 -4.79
CA VAL A 241 -1.54 7.15 -3.93
C VAL A 241 -0.15 6.65 -3.51
N ASP A 242 0.86 7.50 -3.62
CA ASP A 242 2.20 7.22 -3.08
C ASP A 242 2.84 8.50 -2.55
N GLU A 243 3.34 8.45 -1.31
CA GLU A 243 3.85 9.60 -0.55
C GLU A 243 3.01 10.88 -0.72
N GLU A 244 1.68 10.76 -0.59
CA GLU A 244 0.69 11.84 -0.70
C GLU A 244 0.51 12.46 -2.11
N LEU A 245 1.17 11.94 -3.14
CA LEU A 245 0.83 12.27 -4.53
C LEU A 245 -0.28 11.36 -5.03
N LEU A 246 -1.32 11.93 -5.62
CA LEU A 246 -2.43 11.18 -6.20
C LEU A 246 -2.18 10.96 -7.70
N PHE A 247 -2.14 9.69 -8.10
CA PHE A 247 -2.12 9.25 -9.49
C PHE A 247 -3.54 9.06 -9.97
N LEU A 248 -3.83 9.64 -11.13
CA LEU A 248 -5.14 9.72 -11.74
C LEU A 248 -5.04 9.27 -13.19
N VAL A 249 -6.13 8.77 -13.75
CA VAL A 249 -6.22 8.46 -15.18
C VAL A 249 -7.38 9.19 -15.84
N ILE A 250 -7.13 9.67 -17.05
CA ILE A 250 -8.10 10.26 -17.96
C ILE A 250 -8.42 9.21 -19.03
N SER A 251 -9.70 9.04 -19.34
CA SER A 251 -10.13 8.09 -20.35
C SER A 251 -10.68 8.84 -21.56
N GLU A 252 -10.06 8.64 -22.71
CA GLU A 252 -10.39 9.36 -23.93
C GLU A 252 -11.73 8.92 -24.53
N PHE A 253 -12.17 7.69 -24.23
CA PHE A 253 -13.49 7.17 -24.63
C PHE A 253 -14.66 8.03 -24.14
N VAL A 254 -14.54 8.65 -22.96
CA VAL A 254 -15.67 9.30 -22.28
C VAL A 254 -15.97 10.64 -22.92
N GLU A 255 -14.94 11.43 -23.18
CA GLU A 255 -15.04 12.73 -23.84
C GLU A 255 -14.94 12.65 -25.37
N ALA A 256 -14.43 11.55 -25.93
CA ALA A 256 -13.98 11.43 -27.31
C ALA A 256 -12.98 12.56 -27.66
N VAL A 257 -12.00 12.74 -26.76
CA VAL A 257 -10.94 13.76 -26.87
C VAL A 257 -9.60 13.06 -26.73
N ASP A 258 -8.74 13.34 -27.70
CA ASP A 258 -7.33 12.98 -27.74
C ASP A 258 -6.57 13.81 -26.68
N HIS A 259 -6.28 13.20 -25.55
CA HIS A 259 -5.64 13.75 -24.36
C HIS A 259 -4.14 13.46 -24.30
N ASN A 260 -3.65 12.43 -24.99
CA ASN A 260 -2.23 12.13 -25.14
C ASN A 260 -1.63 12.67 -26.46
N ASN A 261 -2.48 13.21 -27.35
CA ASN A 261 -2.15 13.76 -28.66
C ASN A 261 -1.47 12.73 -29.59
N ASP A 262 -1.92 11.48 -29.60
CA ASP A 262 -1.40 10.43 -30.48
C ASP A 262 -2.25 10.19 -31.74
N GLY A 263 -3.34 10.94 -31.90
CA GLY A 263 -4.16 10.97 -33.09
C GLY A 263 -5.39 10.08 -33.05
N ASP A 264 -5.70 9.43 -31.94
CA ASP A 264 -6.98 8.76 -31.73
C ASP A 264 -7.68 9.16 -30.41
N THR A 265 -8.63 8.35 -29.95
CA THR A 265 -9.44 8.60 -28.73
C THR A 265 -9.72 7.31 -27.96
N ASP A 266 -8.93 6.28 -28.22
CA ASP A 266 -9.16 4.91 -27.76
C ASP A 266 -8.34 4.59 -26.51
N ASP A 267 -7.72 5.60 -25.88
CA ASP A 267 -6.91 5.40 -24.70
C ASP A 267 -7.74 5.33 -23.41
N PRO A 268 -7.61 4.23 -22.64
CA PRO A 268 -8.33 4.07 -21.39
C PRO A 268 -7.67 4.83 -20.22
N ALA A 269 -6.38 5.17 -20.31
CA ALA A 269 -5.58 5.48 -19.12
C ALA A 269 -4.45 6.52 -19.34
N VAL A 270 -4.79 7.71 -19.85
CA VAL A 270 -3.84 8.84 -19.91
C VAL A 270 -3.52 9.32 -18.50
N LEU A 271 -2.24 9.30 -18.12
CA LEU A 271 -1.81 9.58 -16.75
C LEU A 271 -1.95 11.08 -16.43
N ALA A 272 -2.54 11.36 -15.27
CA ALA A 272 -2.60 12.67 -14.64
C ALA A 272 -2.17 12.61 -13.17
N LEU A 273 -1.72 13.75 -12.64
CA LEU A 273 -1.19 13.88 -11.29
C LEU A 273 -1.89 15.01 -10.53
N LEU A 274 -2.03 14.84 -9.22
CA LEU A 274 -2.56 15.84 -8.31
C LEU A 274 -1.75 15.85 -7.00
N ASP A 275 -1.24 17.03 -6.63
CA ASP A 275 -0.67 17.26 -5.29
C ASP A 275 -1.81 17.27 -4.26
N SER A 276 -2.00 16.17 -3.54
CA SER A 276 -3.08 16.08 -2.56
C SER A 276 -2.81 16.92 -1.30
N THR A 277 -1.59 17.42 -1.11
CA THR A 277 -1.23 18.23 0.06
C THR A 277 -1.76 19.67 -0.06
N ASP A 278 -2.01 20.16 -1.28
CA ASP A 278 -2.62 21.47 -1.55
C ASP A 278 -4.10 21.33 -1.93
N VAL A 279 -4.98 21.95 -1.13
CA VAL A 279 -6.44 21.98 -1.39
C VAL A 279 -6.83 22.68 -2.69
N ALA A 280 -5.95 23.56 -3.20
CA ALA A 280 -6.16 24.32 -4.41
C ALA A 280 -5.45 23.72 -5.62
N ALA A 281 -4.79 22.56 -5.47
CA ALA A 281 -4.15 21.88 -6.58
C ALA A 281 -5.16 21.50 -7.65
N GLU A 282 -4.69 21.55 -8.89
CA GLU A 282 -5.46 21.18 -10.08
C GLU A 282 -4.90 19.88 -10.64
N VAL A 283 -5.75 19.11 -11.32
CA VAL A 283 -5.31 17.94 -12.07
C VAL A 283 -4.44 18.38 -13.25
N LEU A 284 -3.26 17.78 -13.36
CA LEU A 284 -2.30 18.01 -14.44
C LEU A 284 -2.11 16.72 -15.23
N SER A 285 -2.34 16.76 -16.55
CA SER A 285 -2.11 15.61 -17.44
C SER A 285 -0.66 15.56 -17.86
N THR A 286 -0.09 14.35 -17.90
CA THR A 286 1.23 14.08 -18.47
C THR A 286 1.21 13.93 -19.99
N GLU A 287 0.01 13.80 -20.58
CA GLU A 287 -0.20 13.55 -22.01
C GLU A 287 0.45 12.22 -22.47
N LEU A 288 0.60 11.26 -21.55
CA LEU A 288 1.18 9.94 -21.82
C LEU A 288 0.22 8.85 -21.32
N CYS A 289 -0.01 7.84 -22.14
CA CYS A 289 -0.92 6.75 -21.78
C CYS A 289 -0.19 5.61 -21.08
N MET A 290 -0.74 5.16 -19.95
CA MET A 290 -0.35 3.90 -19.33
C MET A 290 -1.12 2.75 -19.98
N GLU A 291 -0.64 1.52 -19.81
CA GLU A 291 -1.35 0.34 -20.33
C GLU A 291 -2.76 0.22 -19.72
N ASN A 292 -2.89 0.52 -18.42
CA ASN A 292 -4.16 0.52 -17.71
C ASN A 292 -4.06 1.25 -16.37
N VAL A 293 -5.18 1.34 -15.65
CA VAL A 293 -5.28 2.03 -14.34
C VAL A 293 -4.47 1.37 -13.21
N ILE A 294 -4.08 0.10 -13.35
CA ILE A 294 -3.26 -0.62 -12.36
C ILE A 294 -1.78 -0.71 -12.77
N SER A 295 -1.37 -0.02 -13.84
CA SER A 295 0.02 0.06 -14.26
C SER A 295 0.92 0.57 -13.12
N PRO A 296 2.15 0.06 -12.97
CA PRO A 296 3.04 0.46 -11.89
C PRO A 296 3.41 1.94 -11.92
N VAL A 297 3.26 2.59 -10.77
CA VAL A 297 3.66 3.98 -10.53
C VAL A 297 4.39 4.12 -9.20
N ARG A 298 5.27 5.12 -9.10
CA ARG A 298 6.01 5.43 -7.87
C ARG A 298 6.23 6.92 -7.72
N ALA A 299 6.10 7.43 -6.50
CA ALA A 299 6.48 8.78 -6.13
C ALA A 299 7.49 8.74 -4.98
N ARG A 300 8.51 9.62 -5.05
CA ARG A 300 9.47 9.84 -3.97
C ARG A 300 9.61 11.33 -3.70
N THR A 301 9.21 11.75 -2.51
CA THR A 301 9.28 13.13 -2.03
C THR A 301 10.71 13.62 -2.06
N LEU A 302 10.91 14.76 -2.70
CA LEU A 302 12.17 15.51 -2.69
C LEU A 302 12.08 16.70 -1.72
N GLY A 303 10.88 16.96 -1.19
CA GLY A 303 10.54 18.08 -0.33
C GLY A 303 9.04 18.35 -0.35
N ALA A 304 8.63 19.41 0.34
CA ALA A 304 7.22 19.81 0.35
C ALA A 304 6.76 20.23 -1.05
N GLY A 305 5.71 19.57 -1.57
CA GLY A 305 5.14 19.86 -2.90
C GLY A 305 6.02 19.41 -4.07
N ASP A 306 7.01 18.54 -3.85
CA ASP A 306 7.88 18.04 -4.91
C ASP A 306 8.18 16.55 -4.76
N TRP A 307 8.14 15.85 -5.89
CA TRP A 307 8.35 14.40 -5.99
C TRP A 307 9.15 14.08 -7.24
N LEU A 308 10.04 13.10 -7.13
CA LEU A 308 10.45 12.30 -8.27
C LEU A 308 9.34 11.29 -8.55
N VAL A 309 8.74 11.37 -9.73
CA VAL A 309 7.64 10.52 -10.15
C VAL A 309 8.14 9.62 -11.26
N ALA A 310 7.86 8.32 -11.16
CA ALA A 310 8.25 7.31 -12.15
C ALA A 310 7.04 6.43 -12.47
N PHE A 311 6.87 6.08 -13.75
CA PHE A 311 5.73 5.32 -14.26
C PHE A 311 6.06 4.66 -15.59
N LEU A 312 5.26 3.67 -16.00
CA LEU A 312 5.39 3.00 -17.28
C LEU A 312 4.38 3.58 -18.30
N VAL A 313 4.84 3.84 -19.51
CA VAL A 313 4.03 4.33 -20.64
C VAL A 313 3.89 3.21 -21.64
N SER A 314 2.66 2.91 -22.09
CA SER A 314 2.40 1.86 -23.08
C SER A 314 2.71 2.38 -24.48
N GLU A 315 3.53 1.64 -25.22
CA GLU A 315 3.78 1.96 -26.62
C GLU A 315 2.55 1.73 -27.50
N GLY A 316 1.76 0.70 -27.18
CA GLY A 316 0.57 0.34 -27.94
C GLY A 316 -0.58 1.34 -27.79
N GLN A 317 -0.58 2.09 -26.68
CA GLN A 317 -1.49 3.21 -26.41
C GLN A 317 -0.86 4.57 -26.74
N GLN A 318 0.28 4.60 -27.43
CA GLN A 318 0.97 5.84 -27.80
C GLN A 318 1.28 5.79 -29.31
N ALA A 319 0.21 5.81 -30.12
CA ALA A 319 0.20 5.45 -31.54
C ALA A 319 1.14 6.29 -32.45
N ASP A 320 1.59 7.46 -31.97
CA ASP A 320 2.46 8.38 -32.70
C ASP A 320 3.94 7.93 -32.80
N PHE A 321 4.31 6.82 -32.13
CA PHE A 321 5.66 6.25 -32.16
C PHE A 321 5.70 4.91 -32.94
N PRO A 322 5.70 4.93 -34.29
CA PRO A 322 5.61 3.72 -35.12
C PRO A 322 6.81 2.78 -35.03
N ASN A 323 7.86 3.16 -34.28
CA ASN A 323 9.03 2.34 -34.00
C ASN A 323 9.15 2.00 -32.49
N GLY A 324 8.17 2.34 -31.66
CA GLY A 324 8.28 2.19 -30.20
C GLY A 324 8.88 3.41 -29.49
N LEU A 325 8.67 3.48 -28.18
CA LEU A 325 9.21 4.45 -27.22
C LEU A 325 10.61 4.04 -26.72
N ASN A 326 11.10 2.85 -27.04
CA ASN A 326 12.43 2.36 -26.69
C ASN A 326 13.38 2.19 -27.91
N ASP A 327 12.99 2.58 -29.14
CA ASP A 327 13.87 2.56 -30.32
C ASP A 327 15.09 3.48 -30.16
N ALA A 328 16.25 2.86 -29.94
CA ALA A 328 17.53 3.53 -29.74
C ALA A 328 17.96 4.43 -30.90
N VAL A 329 17.63 4.07 -32.14
CA VAL A 329 18.03 4.83 -33.34
C VAL A 329 17.07 5.98 -33.59
N GLY A 330 15.76 5.74 -33.43
CA GLY A 330 14.71 6.73 -33.62
C GLY A 330 14.72 7.86 -32.59
N LEU A 331 14.99 7.51 -31.32
CA LEU A 331 14.94 8.45 -30.19
C LEU A 331 16.31 8.97 -29.75
N GLY A 332 17.39 8.48 -30.35
CA GLY A 332 18.75 9.01 -30.16
C GLY A 332 19.35 8.66 -28.80
N PHE A 333 19.03 7.48 -28.26
CA PHE A 333 19.70 6.98 -27.06
C PHE A 333 21.21 6.80 -27.30
N PRO A 334 22.06 7.06 -26.29
CA PRO A 334 23.50 7.01 -26.45
C PRO A 334 24.01 5.59 -26.73
N ALA A 335 25.17 5.47 -27.36
CA ALA A 335 25.83 4.18 -27.55
C ALA A 335 26.10 3.52 -26.17
N GLY A 336 25.72 2.24 -26.04
CA GLY A 336 25.78 1.52 -24.76
C GLY A 336 24.60 1.80 -23.83
N TRP A 337 23.45 2.23 -24.37
CA TRP A 337 22.15 2.31 -23.69
C TRP A 337 21.56 0.92 -23.38
N GLU A 338 21.90 -0.09 -24.19
CA GLU A 338 21.60 -1.49 -23.91
C GLU A 338 22.81 -2.23 -23.36
N PRO A 339 22.59 -3.33 -22.61
CA PRO A 339 23.62 -4.30 -22.32
C PRO A 339 24.30 -4.79 -23.59
N THR A 340 25.62 -5.00 -23.54
CA THR A 340 26.38 -5.40 -24.73
C THR A 340 25.93 -6.75 -25.31
N SER A 341 25.33 -7.62 -24.51
CA SER A 341 24.73 -8.88 -24.93
C SER A 341 23.46 -8.68 -25.77
N CYS A 342 22.78 -7.54 -25.64
CA CYS A 342 21.54 -7.20 -26.35
C CYS A 342 21.77 -6.49 -27.68
N GLY A 343 23.01 -6.29 -28.11
CA GLY A 343 23.28 -5.62 -29.38
C GLY A 343 22.64 -6.36 -30.57
N GLY A 344 21.64 -5.73 -31.21
CA GLY A 344 20.90 -6.27 -32.34
C GLY A 344 19.53 -6.88 -31.99
N TYR A 345 19.10 -6.73 -30.75
CA TYR A 345 17.73 -6.93 -30.29
C TYR A 345 16.97 -5.59 -30.31
N ASP A 346 17.16 -4.80 -31.38
CA ASP A 346 16.46 -3.53 -31.53
C ASP A 346 14.96 -3.81 -31.43
N ASP A 347 14.30 -3.20 -30.45
CA ASP A 347 12.85 -3.25 -30.37
C ASP A 347 12.28 -2.50 -31.58
N THR A 348 11.34 -3.15 -32.26
CA THR A 348 10.70 -2.64 -33.48
C THR A 348 9.18 -2.75 -33.41
N ASP A 349 8.65 -3.14 -32.26
CA ASP A 349 7.24 -3.35 -32.07
C ASP A 349 6.65 -2.24 -31.18
N THR A 350 5.41 -2.42 -30.71
CA THR A 350 4.72 -1.42 -29.88
C THR A 350 4.01 -2.09 -28.71
N ALA A 351 4.49 -3.25 -28.25
CA ALA A 351 3.87 -4.02 -27.18
C ALA A 351 4.45 -3.69 -25.80
N ASP A 352 5.61 -3.04 -25.78
CA ASP A 352 6.33 -2.73 -24.56
C ASP A 352 5.68 -1.61 -23.74
N GLN A 353 6.03 -1.61 -22.45
CA GLN A 353 5.81 -0.46 -21.58
C GLN A 353 7.16 0.13 -21.18
N VAL A 354 7.34 1.43 -21.37
CA VAL A 354 8.62 2.11 -21.20
C VAL A 354 8.61 3.03 -19.98
N LEU A 355 9.64 2.90 -19.15
CA LEU A 355 9.84 3.71 -17.96
C LEU A 355 10.08 5.18 -18.31
N HIS A 356 9.23 6.02 -17.74
CA HIS A 356 9.32 7.47 -17.79
C HIS A 356 9.47 8.04 -16.38
N TYR A 357 10.00 9.26 -16.29
CA TYR A 357 10.04 9.99 -15.03
C TYR A 357 9.89 11.50 -15.22
N LEU A 358 9.51 12.18 -14.12
CA LEU A 358 9.49 13.64 -14.03
C LEU A 358 9.82 14.11 -12.61
N THR A 359 10.22 15.37 -12.47
CA THR A 359 10.28 16.07 -11.17
C THR A 359 9.05 16.96 -11.07
N PHE A 360 8.14 16.63 -10.15
CA PHE A 360 6.77 17.17 -10.12
C PHE A 360 6.72 18.69 -10.07
N ALA A 361 7.44 19.33 -9.14
CA ALA A 361 7.35 20.78 -8.99
C ALA A 361 7.90 21.54 -10.22
N ALA A 362 8.96 21.04 -10.84
CA ALA A 362 9.55 21.64 -12.02
C ALA A 362 8.65 21.46 -13.26
N TRP A 363 8.11 20.25 -13.43
CA TRP A 363 7.16 19.92 -14.49
C TRP A 363 5.85 20.69 -14.34
N ALA A 364 5.23 20.68 -13.15
CA ALA A 364 3.98 21.39 -12.89
C ALA A 364 4.09 22.91 -13.11
N ALA A 365 5.28 23.49 -12.88
CA ALA A 365 5.52 24.90 -13.11
C ALA A 365 5.68 25.26 -14.61
N ASP A 366 6.35 24.41 -15.39
CA ASP A 366 6.54 24.58 -16.83
C ASP A 366 6.83 23.22 -17.52
N PRO A 367 5.78 22.52 -17.98
CA PRO A 367 5.92 21.21 -18.62
C PRO A 367 6.75 21.24 -19.92
N LEU A 368 6.83 22.40 -20.59
CA LEU A 368 7.61 22.55 -21.81
C LEU A 368 9.10 22.73 -21.50
N ALA A 369 9.44 23.42 -20.41
CA ALA A 369 10.82 23.58 -19.98
C ALA A 369 11.34 22.37 -19.20
N SER A 370 10.46 21.65 -18.51
CA SER A 370 10.77 20.45 -17.73
C SER A 370 9.84 19.29 -18.13
N PRO A 371 9.95 18.77 -19.37
CA PRO A 371 9.07 17.73 -19.86
C PRO A 371 9.32 16.40 -19.15
N VAL A 372 8.34 15.50 -19.26
CA VAL A 372 8.52 14.09 -18.89
C VAL A 372 9.70 13.51 -19.68
N GLN A 373 10.54 12.75 -19.00
CA GLN A 373 11.75 12.14 -19.57
C GLN A 373 11.51 10.66 -19.86
N ASN A 374 11.71 10.26 -21.11
CA ASN A 374 11.73 8.87 -21.53
C ASN A 374 13.11 8.24 -21.24
N THR A 375 13.15 7.12 -20.52
CA THR A 375 14.41 6.41 -20.21
C THR A 375 14.80 5.36 -21.25
N GLY A 376 13.85 4.97 -22.09
CA GLY A 376 13.91 3.82 -23.00
C GLY A 376 13.76 2.46 -22.32
N LEU A 377 13.83 2.39 -20.98
CA LEU A 377 13.86 1.10 -20.28
C LEU A 377 12.49 0.44 -20.31
N ALA A 378 12.36 -0.69 -21.01
CA ALA A 378 11.19 -1.55 -20.91
C ALA A 378 10.97 -2.02 -19.46
N GLY A 379 9.70 -2.15 -19.06
CA GLY A 379 9.29 -2.51 -17.72
C GLY A 379 7.93 -3.19 -17.67
N ILE A 380 7.64 -3.91 -16.58
CA ILE A 380 6.39 -4.66 -16.45
C ILE A 380 5.70 -4.52 -15.09
N ASN A 381 6.30 -5.03 -14.01
CA ASN A 381 5.58 -5.31 -12.77
C ASN A 381 5.82 -4.26 -11.69
N ARG A 382 6.99 -3.60 -11.71
CA ARG A 382 7.42 -2.70 -10.64
C ARG A 382 8.13 -1.49 -11.19
N VAL A 383 7.91 -0.35 -10.55
CA VAL A 383 8.69 0.88 -10.74
C VAL A 383 9.16 1.34 -9.37
N LEU A 384 10.43 1.70 -9.26
CA LEU A 384 11.03 2.26 -8.06
C LEU A 384 11.62 3.63 -8.34
N ALA A 385 11.60 4.49 -7.31
CA ALA A 385 12.15 5.83 -7.35
C ALA A 385 12.90 6.10 -6.04
N VAL A 386 14.18 6.39 -6.14
CA VAL A 386 15.00 6.91 -5.04
C VAL A 386 15.58 8.25 -5.47
N PRO A 387 16.02 9.13 -4.55
CA PRO A 387 16.49 10.46 -4.94
C PRO A 387 17.59 10.40 -6.02
N GLY A 388 17.30 10.89 -7.22
CA GLY A 388 18.23 10.93 -8.35
C GLY A 388 18.24 9.70 -9.27
N PHE A 389 17.42 8.68 -9.00
CA PHE A 389 17.41 7.42 -9.76
C PHE A 389 16.01 6.82 -9.87
N VAL A 390 15.75 6.17 -11.01
CA VAL A 390 14.50 5.42 -11.27
C VAL A 390 14.84 4.07 -11.86
N GLY A 391 13.99 3.08 -11.64
CA GLY A 391 14.17 1.75 -12.21
C GLY A 391 12.88 0.96 -12.30
N THR A 392 12.93 -0.12 -13.07
CA THR A 392 11.80 -1.00 -13.31
C THR A 392 12.27 -2.45 -13.44
N THR A 393 11.34 -3.38 -13.22
CA THR A 393 11.57 -4.80 -13.50
C THR A 393 11.17 -5.13 -14.92
N VAL A 394 11.97 -5.94 -15.60
CA VAL A 394 11.77 -6.38 -16.98
C VAL A 394 12.06 -7.86 -17.10
N LEU A 395 11.39 -8.56 -18.02
CA LEU A 395 11.75 -9.92 -18.39
C LEU A 395 12.77 -9.91 -19.51
N GLU A 396 13.75 -10.79 -19.42
CA GLU A 396 14.69 -11.04 -20.51
C GLU A 396 14.00 -11.75 -21.68
N SER A 397 13.05 -12.62 -21.38
CA SER A 397 12.28 -13.34 -22.40
C SER A 397 11.30 -12.40 -23.08
N ALA A 398 11.13 -12.55 -24.39
CA ALA A 398 9.89 -12.14 -25.03
C ALA A 398 8.77 -13.07 -24.53
N ASP A 399 7.84 -12.57 -23.73
CA ASP A 399 6.59 -13.30 -23.57
C ASP A 399 5.86 -13.34 -24.93
N GLY A 400 4.90 -14.26 -25.12
CA GLY A 400 4.24 -14.45 -26.43
C GLY A 400 3.47 -13.22 -26.97
N SER A 401 3.60 -12.07 -26.32
CA SER A 401 3.07 -10.74 -26.63
C SER A 401 4.14 -9.66 -26.84
N ASP A 402 5.44 -9.99 -26.84
CA ASP A 402 6.57 -9.04 -26.99
C ASP A 402 6.67 -7.98 -25.87
N MET A 403 6.38 -8.35 -24.62
CA MET A 403 6.84 -7.56 -23.47
C MET A 403 8.23 -8.06 -23.03
N GLY A 404 9.24 -7.19 -22.98
CA GLY A 404 10.57 -7.49 -22.40
C GLY A 404 11.76 -7.16 -23.29
N LEU A 405 12.93 -7.76 -23.02
CA LEU A 405 14.16 -7.47 -23.78
C LEU A 405 14.33 -8.32 -25.05
N GLY A 406 13.23 -8.74 -25.68
CA GLY A 406 13.25 -9.47 -26.95
C GLY A 406 13.97 -10.83 -26.92
N GLY A 407 14.16 -11.45 -25.74
CA GLY A 407 14.97 -12.66 -25.59
C GLY A 407 16.47 -12.40 -25.51
N CYS A 408 16.89 -11.24 -25.02
CA CYS A 408 18.28 -10.94 -24.70
C CYS A 408 18.66 -11.50 -23.31
N ASP A 409 19.77 -12.25 -23.27
CA ASP A 409 20.50 -12.63 -22.06
C ASP A 409 21.24 -11.39 -21.51
N ALA A 410 20.53 -10.54 -20.77
CA ALA A 410 21.03 -9.23 -20.36
C ALA A 410 21.97 -9.33 -19.15
N ASN A 411 21.75 -10.29 -18.25
CA ASN A 411 22.63 -10.62 -17.12
C ASN A 411 23.85 -11.49 -17.52
N GLY A 412 23.85 -12.08 -18.72
CA GLY A 412 24.96 -12.85 -19.28
C GLY A 412 25.12 -14.23 -18.64
N ASP A 413 24.07 -14.81 -18.10
CA ASP A 413 24.10 -16.06 -17.34
C ASP A 413 23.92 -17.32 -18.22
N GLY A 414 23.54 -17.11 -19.48
CA GLY A 414 23.41 -18.13 -20.51
C GLY A 414 21.99 -18.60 -20.78
N ASP A 415 20.97 -18.02 -20.13
CA ASP A 415 19.59 -18.15 -20.56
C ASP A 415 18.88 -16.79 -20.74
N VAL A 416 17.54 -16.78 -20.80
CA VAL A 416 16.73 -15.60 -21.14
C VAL A 416 15.41 -15.58 -20.36
N ASN A 417 15.24 -16.40 -19.32
CA ASN A 417 13.95 -16.55 -18.64
C ASN A 417 13.90 -15.78 -17.32
N ASP A 418 14.80 -14.81 -17.16
CA ASP A 418 14.92 -14.06 -15.92
C ASP A 418 14.04 -12.84 -15.89
N ALA A 419 13.57 -12.53 -14.70
CA ALA A 419 13.22 -11.17 -14.35
C ALA A 419 14.49 -10.47 -13.85
N ILE A 420 14.77 -9.27 -14.35
CA ILE A 420 15.89 -8.45 -13.89
C ILE A 420 15.41 -7.05 -13.51
N PHE A 421 16.18 -6.35 -12.69
CA PHE A 421 15.96 -4.94 -12.37
C PHE A 421 16.87 -4.04 -13.20
N ARG A 422 16.29 -3.16 -14.01
CA ARG A 422 17.02 -2.14 -14.78
C ARG A 422 16.77 -0.76 -14.21
N TRP A 423 17.79 0.09 -14.20
CA TRP A 423 17.69 1.42 -13.61
C TRP A 423 18.62 2.42 -14.30
N THR A 424 18.34 3.71 -14.09
CA THR A 424 19.13 4.83 -14.60
C THR A 424 19.16 5.98 -13.60
N SER A 425 20.17 6.83 -13.70
CA SER A 425 20.15 8.15 -13.08
C SER A 425 19.14 9.06 -13.78
N THR A 426 18.56 10.01 -13.04
CA THR A 426 17.73 11.09 -13.57
C THR A 426 18.54 12.31 -14.04
N ALA A 427 19.88 12.22 -13.96
CA ALA A 427 20.80 13.22 -14.50
C ALA A 427 20.96 13.05 -16.02
N THR A 428 21.14 14.17 -16.74
CA THR A 428 21.36 14.17 -18.18
C THR A 428 22.86 14.19 -18.55
N PRO A 429 23.31 13.43 -19.57
CA PRO A 429 22.52 12.48 -20.36
C PRO A 429 22.11 11.24 -19.56
N LEU A 430 20.93 10.71 -19.86
CA LEU A 430 20.47 9.44 -19.30
C LEU A 430 21.40 8.32 -19.75
N GLN A 431 21.86 7.53 -18.80
CA GLN A 431 22.75 6.40 -19.05
C GLN A 431 22.35 5.27 -18.11
N PRO A 432 21.57 4.30 -18.61
CA PRO A 432 21.25 3.11 -17.83
C PRO A 432 22.49 2.30 -17.48
N PHE A 433 22.35 1.54 -16.41
CA PHE A 433 23.34 0.57 -15.97
C PHE A 433 23.19 -0.71 -16.79
N ASN A 434 24.27 -1.10 -17.45
CA ASN A 434 24.27 -2.09 -18.53
C ASN A 434 25.42 -3.09 -18.44
N ASP A 435 26.15 -3.12 -17.32
CA ASP A 435 27.12 -4.19 -17.07
C ASP A 435 26.33 -5.48 -16.76
N PRO A 436 26.47 -6.56 -17.55
CA PRO A 436 25.80 -7.83 -17.27
C PRO A 436 26.13 -8.38 -15.87
N ASN A 437 27.29 -8.03 -15.29
CA ASN A 437 27.65 -8.43 -13.93
C ASN A 437 26.85 -7.70 -12.84
N GLU A 438 26.19 -6.59 -13.18
CA GLU A 438 25.37 -5.78 -12.28
C GLU A 438 23.86 -6.00 -12.50
N LEU A 439 23.48 -6.59 -13.63
CA LEU A 439 22.12 -7.06 -13.87
C LEU A 439 22.01 -8.47 -13.29
N ILE A 440 21.04 -8.68 -12.40
CA ILE A 440 20.90 -9.94 -11.66
C ILE A 440 19.49 -10.50 -11.83
N ALA A 441 19.39 -11.82 -11.96
CA ALA A 441 18.14 -12.54 -11.98
C ALA A 441 17.49 -12.48 -10.58
N MET A 442 16.31 -11.89 -10.56
CA MET A 442 15.52 -11.71 -9.36
C MET A 442 14.31 -12.64 -9.37
N THR A 443 13.77 -12.91 -8.17
CA THR A 443 12.55 -13.69 -8.02
C THR A 443 11.53 -12.97 -7.16
N VAL A 444 10.25 -13.23 -7.47
CA VAL A 444 9.14 -12.84 -6.61
C VAL A 444 9.12 -13.70 -5.35
N VAL A 445 8.95 -13.05 -4.21
CA VAL A 445 8.74 -13.68 -2.89
C VAL A 445 7.43 -13.18 -2.28
N GLY A 446 6.96 -13.82 -1.20
CA GLY A 446 5.78 -13.33 -0.48
C GLY A 446 5.99 -11.92 0.10
N GLY A 447 4.90 -11.19 0.39
CA GLY A 447 4.96 -9.87 1.04
C GLY A 447 4.77 -8.67 0.11
N ASN A 448 4.39 -8.89 -1.15
CA ASN A 448 3.93 -7.88 -2.11
C ASN A 448 4.99 -6.85 -2.54
N SER A 449 6.29 -7.14 -2.34
CA SER A 449 7.38 -6.34 -2.91
C SER A 449 7.79 -6.80 -4.31
N ASP A 450 7.28 -7.94 -4.78
CA ASP A 450 7.70 -8.62 -6.01
C ASP A 450 9.22 -8.87 -6.09
N GLY A 451 9.87 -9.01 -4.92
CA GLY A 451 11.31 -9.25 -4.84
C GLY A 451 12.18 -8.00 -5.00
N ILE A 452 11.61 -6.80 -5.16
CA ILE A 452 12.36 -5.55 -5.26
C ILE A 452 11.73 -4.42 -4.43
N SER A 453 12.55 -3.68 -3.70
CA SER A 453 12.11 -2.59 -2.82
C SER A 453 13.11 -1.44 -2.81
N ASP A 454 12.63 -0.25 -2.45
CA ASP A 454 13.47 0.90 -2.10
C ASP A 454 13.48 1.12 -0.58
N LEU A 455 14.65 1.39 -0.03
CA LEU A 455 14.88 1.69 1.39
C LEU A 455 15.83 2.87 1.48
N ASP A 456 15.35 3.97 2.05
CA ASP A 456 16.05 5.25 2.08
C ASP A 456 16.48 5.73 0.68
N ASP A 457 17.76 5.59 0.33
CA ASP A 457 18.38 6.00 -0.94
C ASP A 457 18.92 4.80 -1.75
N ARG A 458 18.44 3.59 -1.45
CA ARG A 458 18.98 2.32 -1.99
C ARG A 458 17.92 1.41 -2.57
N PHE A 459 18.36 0.54 -3.46
CA PHE A 459 17.58 -0.57 -3.98
C PHE A 459 17.90 -1.86 -3.22
N LEU A 460 16.88 -2.69 -3.02
CA LEU A 460 16.97 -4.00 -2.41
C LEU A 460 16.34 -5.02 -3.35
N CYS A 461 17.00 -6.15 -3.52
CA CYS A 461 16.60 -7.19 -4.46
C CYS A 461 16.72 -8.58 -3.83
N ILE A 462 15.75 -9.45 -4.11
CA ILE A 462 15.85 -10.88 -3.86
C ILE A 462 16.37 -11.57 -5.11
N VAL A 463 17.60 -12.05 -5.01
CA VAL A 463 18.37 -12.68 -6.08
C VAL A 463 18.19 -14.18 -6.00
N ASP A 464 17.85 -14.82 -7.11
CA ASP A 464 17.78 -16.28 -7.20
C ASP A 464 19.10 -16.78 -7.81
N GLU A 465 19.98 -17.36 -6.99
CA GLU A 465 21.27 -17.88 -7.47
C GLU A 465 21.13 -18.99 -8.54
N ASN A 466 20.04 -19.75 -8.51
CA ASN A 466 19.80 -20.80 -9.50
C ASN A 466 19.36 -20.21 -10.84
N ALA A 467 18.53 -19.16 -10.82
CA ALA A 467 18.18 -18.43 -12.03
C ALA A 467 19.43 -17.75 -12.60
N ASP A 468 20.09 -16.95 -11.76
CA ASP A 468 21.23 -16.10 -12.12
C ASP A 468 22.51 -16.85 -12.53
N SER A 469 22.53 -18.18 -12.35
CA SER A 469 23.66 -19.10 -12.58
C SER A 469 25.00 -18.68 -11.95
N ARG A 470 24.99 -17.73 -11.01
CA ARG A 470 26.15 -17.18 -10.32
C ARG A 470 26.01 -17.44 -8.82
N ASN A 471 27.15 -17.83 -8.23
CA ASN A 471 27.27 -18.04 -6.80
C ASN A 471 27.69 -16.75 -6.11
N HIS A 472 26.80 -16.18 -5.30
CA HIS A 472 26.97 -14.90 -4.62
C HIS A 472 27.29 -15.05 -3.13
N ASP A 473 26.96 -16.19 -2.50
CA ASP A 473 27.26 -16.46 -1.09
C ASP A 473 28.54 -17.31 -0.84
N ASN A 474 29.19 -17.74 -1.92
CA ASN A 474 30.37 -18.60 -1.93
C ASN A 474 30.12 -20.05 -1.42
N ASP A 475 28.89 -20.55 -1.48
CA ASP A 475 28.52 -21.97 -1.31
C ASP A 475 28.13 -22.61 -2.65
N SER A 476 29.09 -23.29 -3.30
CA SER A 476 28.87 -23.85 -4.65
C SER A 476 27.97 -25.09 -4.70
N ASN A 477 27.32 -25.48 -3.60
CA ASN A 477 26.52 -26.71 -3.52
C ASN A 477 25.03 -26.45 -3.36
N VAL A 478 24.63 -25.22 -3.05
CA VAL A 478 23.26 -24.86 -2.73
C VAL A 478 23.00 -23.48 -3.32
N ASP A 479 22.01 -23.39 -4.19
CA ASP A 479 21.53 -22.11 -4.68
C ASP A 479 20.45 -21.59 -3.72
N ASN A 480 20.55 -20.32 -3.34
CA ASN A 480 19.66 -19.69 -2.37
C ASN A 480 18.97 -18.45 -2.96
N LEU A 481 17.91 -18.02 -2.26
CA LEU A 481 17.27 -16.72 -2.49
C LEU A 481 17.90 -15.68 -1.58
N LEU A 482 18.78 -14.85 -2.13
CA LEU A 482 19.62 -13.93 -1.35
C LEU A 482 19.08 -12.51 -1.40
N LEU A 483 19.03 -11.85 -0.25
CA LEU A 483 18.77 -10.41 -0.19
C LEU A 483 20.06 -9.63 -0.47
N ALA A 484 20.07 -8.92 -1.59
CA ALA A 484 21.11 -7.97 -1.98
C ALA A 484 20.62 -6.52 -1.83
N TRP A 485 21.57 -5.60 -1.71
CA TRP A 485 21.28 -4.16 -1.74
C TRP A 485 22.29 -3.42 -2.61
N MET A 486 21.88 -2.29 -3.19
CA MET A 486 22.71 -1.46 -4.03
C MET A 486 22.55 0.01 -3.65
N ASP A 487 23.68 0.73 -3.58
CA ASP A 487 23.71 2.19 -3.46
C ASP A 487 23.95 2.80 -4.85
N PRO A 488 22.88 3.29 -5.52
CA PRO A 488 23.00 3.82 -6.87
C PRO A 488 23.80 5.13 -6.93
N THR A 489 24.00 5.80 -5.78
CA THR A 489 24.76 7.07 -5.72
C THR A 489 26.26 6.89 -5.99
N LEU A 490 26.75 5.65 -5.93
CA LEU A 490 28.11 5.29 -6.27
C LEU A 490 28.38 5.32 -7.80
N GLY A 491 27.34 5.52 -8.62
CA GLY A 491 27.50 5.62 -10.07
C GLY A 491 28.08 4.33 -10.65
N VAL A 492 29.10 4.43 -11.50
CA VAL A 492 29.77 3.26 -12.12
C VAL A 492 30.45 2.29 -11.13
N ASP A 493 30.57 2.68 -9.85
CA ASP A 493 31.06 1.80 -8.79
C ASP A 493 29.91 1.14 -8.01
N ALA A 494 28.65 1.37 -8.39
CA ALA A 494 27.46 0.79 -7.76
C ALA A 494 27.36 -0.70 -8.10
N VAL A 495 27.50 -1.56 -7.09
CA VAL A 495 27.40 -3.01 -7.24
C VAL A 495 26.41 -3.58 -6.24
N TRP A 496 25.79 -4.70 -6.59
CA TRP A 496 24.97 -5.46 -5.64
C TRP A 496 25.84 -6.02 -4.53
N ASN A 497 25.46 -5.68 -3.30
CA ASN A 497 26.14 -6.10 -2.10
C ASN A 497 25.30 -7.16 -1.38
N PHE A 498 25.85 -8.36 -1.29
CA PHE A 498 25.27 -9.51 -0.60
C PHE A 498 25.73 -9.61 0.86
N ASP A 499 26.73 -8.82 1.26
CA ASP A 499 27.23 -8.81 2.63
C ASP A 499 26.48 -7.79 3.49
N ARG A 500 25.80 -8.28 4.52
CA ARG A 500 25.14 -7.42 5.50
C ARG A 500 26.09 -6.66 6.42
N GLU A 501 27.31 -7.17 6.60
CA GLU A 501 28.33 -6.53 7.44
C GLU A 501 29.71 -6.56 6.75
N PRO A 502 29.92 -5.76 5.68
CA PRO A 502 31.15 -5.76 4.87
C PRO A 502 32.46 -5.54 5.65
N SER A 503 32.35 -4.98 6.86
CA SER A 503 33.49 -4.76 7.76
C SER A 503 34.01 -6.04 8.43
N LYS A 504 33.32 -7.18 8.27
CA LYS A 504 33.72 -8.48 8.80
C LYS A 504 34.32 -9.36 7.70
N VAL A 505 35.03 -10.42 8.12
CA VAL A 505 35.68 -11.34 7.18
C VAL A 505 34.66 -12.35 6.66
N GLY A 506 34.53 -12.41 5.33
CA GLY A 506 33.65 -13.33 4.61
C GLY A 506 32.26 -12.74 4.37
N ILE A 507 31.64 -13.14 3.26
CA ILE A 507 30.30 -12.71 2.87
C ILE A 507 29.28 -13.26 3.89
N GLN A 508 28.41 -12.39 4.41
CA GLN A 508 27.32 -12.77 5.31
C GLN A 508 25.97 -12.58 4.62
N SER A 509 25.70 -13.41 3.61
CA SER A 509 24.45 -13.40 2.87
C SER A 509 23.25 -13.67 3.78
N SER A 510 22.09 -13.13 3.39
CA SER A 510 20.83 -13.38 4.08
C SER A 510 19.87 -14.05 3.11
N ILE A 511 19.46 -15.27 3.46
CA ILE A 511 18.47 -16.04 2.71
C ILE A 511 17.08 -15.56 3.10
N VAL A 512 16.28 -15.15 2.12
CA VAL A 512 14.98 -14.50 2.32
C VAL A 512 13.91 -15.09 1.40
N THR A 513 12.74 -15.42 1.95
CA THR A 513 11.60 -15.99 1.19
C THR A 513 10.32 -15.14 1.30
N TRP A 514 10.40 -14.02 2.01
CA TRP A 514 9.32 -13.06 2.19
C TRP A 514 9.89 -11.67 2.42
N MET A 515 9.38 -10.67 1.70
CA MET A 515 9.77 -9.27 1.79
C MET A 515 8.57 -8.35 1.52
N SER A 516 8.37 -7.36 2.39
CA SER A 516 7.32 -6.35 2.25
C SER A 516 7.86 -4.94 2.35
N ASP A 517 7.29 -4.08 1.50
CA ASP A 517 7.48 -2.64 1.53
C ASP A 517 6.86 -2.00 2.77
N ARG A 518 7.31 -0.78 3.07
CA ARG A 518 6.67 0.11 4.04
C ARG A 518 6.57 1.50 3.44
N GLU A 519 5.43 2.14 3.63
CA GLU A 519 5.17 3.53 3.22
C GLU A 519 6.27 4.50 3.68
N LYS A 520 6.79 4.33 4.90
CA LYS A 520 7.84 5.19 5.44
C LYS A 520 9.24 4.96 4.87
N ARG A 521 9.47 3.83 4.18
CA ARG A 521 10.76 3.45 3.57
C ARG A 521 11.97 3.57 4.50
N ASP A 522 11.76 3.43 5.83
CA ASP A 522 12.81 3.51 6.86
C ASP A 522 13.28 2.13 7.32
N ARG A 523 12.51 1.09 6.99
CA ARG A 523 12.84 -0.32 7.19
C ARG A 523 12.13 -1.16 6.13
N VAL A 524 12.74 -2.28 5.78
CA VAL A 524 12.07 -3.37 5.07
C VAL A 524 11.77 -4.50 6.05
N LEU A 525 10.62 -5.15 5.90
CA LEU A 525 10.24 -6.30 6.71
C LEU A 525 10.56 -7.57 5.92
N VAL A 526 11.32 -8.48 6.50
CA VAL A 526 11.77 -9.70 5.82
C VAL A 526 11.77 -10.91 6.74
N ASP A 527 11.58 -12.08 6.14
CA ASP A 527 11.75 -13.38 6.80
C ASP A 527 13.13 -13.91 6.44
N ILE A 528 13.98 -14.18 7.43
CA ILE A 528 15.38 -14.61 7.19
C ILE A 528 15.57 -16.04 7.67
N ALA A 529 16.07 -16.90 6.79
CA ALA A 529 16.41 -18.26 7.16
C ALA A 529 17.54 -18.30 8.20
N GLU A 530 17.42 -19.17 9.20
CA GLU A 530 18.39 -19.33 10.27
C GLU A 530 19.76 -19.84 9.77
N GLN A 531 19.75 -20.56 8.65
CA GLN A 531 20.95 -20.97 7.91
C GLN A 531 21.88 -19.80 7.62
N SER A 532 21.35 -18.60 7.34
CA SER A 532 22.10 -17.34 7.14
C SER A 532 22.98 -16.93 8.33
N PHE A 533 22.83 -17.61 9.47
CA PHE A 533 23.60 -17.36 10.69
C PHE A 533 24.39 -18.58 11.17
N GLY A 534 24.24 -19.73 10.51
CA GLY A 534 24.87 -21.00 10.88
C GLY A 534 24.46 -21.53 12.26
N LYS A 535 23.35 -21.05 12.83
CA LYS A 535 22.84 -21.45 14.15
C LYS A 535 21.37 -21.07 14.32
N THR A 536 20.68 -21.87 15.10
CA THR A 536 19.30 -21.65 15.55
C THR A 536 19.13 -20.26 16.20
N GLN A 537 18.11 -19.51 15.78
CA GLN A 537 17.79 -18.14 16.23
C GLN A 537 16.53 -18.11 17.11
N ASN A 538 15.55 -18.94 16.81
CA ASN A 538 14.29 -19.13 17.52
C ASN A 538 14.44 -19.90 18.86
N LYS A 539 15.67 -20.27 19.26
CA LYS A 539 16.11 -20.97 20.49
C LYS A 539 14.99 -21.45 21.41
N SER A 540 14.15 -22.37 20.92
CA SER A 540 13.30 -23.16 21.79
C SER A 540 14.15 -24.29 22.36
N TRP A 541 13.73 -24.90 23.47
CA TRP A 541 14.46 -26.03 24.05
C TRP A 541 14.32 -27.31 23.20
N LYS A 542 13.39 -27.31 22.23
CA LYS A 542 13.10 -28.43 21.34
C LYS A 542 13.74 -28.27 19.97
N ASP A 543 13.64 -27.07 19.39
CA ASP A 543 14.20 -26.81 18.08
C ASP A 543 15.72 -26.54 18.17
N LYS A 544 16.44 -27.19 17.25
CA LYS A 544 17.90 -27.23 17.17
C LYS A 544 18.39 -27.22 15.73
N ASP A 545 17.50 -27.20 14.75
CA ASP A 545 17.92 -27.11 13.36
C ASP A 545 18.11 -25.64 12.96
N VAL A 546 18.39 -25.42 11.68
CA VAL A 546 18.66 -24.10 11.09
C VAL A 546 17.79 -23.88 9.86
N LEU A 547 16.71 -24.66 9.73
CA LEU A 547 15.83 -24.67 8.57
C LEU A 547 14.69 -23.66 8.70
N ASP A 548 14.50 -23.10 9.88
CA ASP A 548 13.45 -22.14 10.17
C ASP A 548 13.76 -20.75 9.62
N GLU A 549 12.72 -19.93 9.51
CA GLU A 549 12.81 -18.51 9.18
C GLU A 549 12.43 -17.66 10.38
N VAL A 550 13.12 -16.54 10.59
CA VAL A 550 12.85 -15.62 11.69
C VAL A 550 12.52 -14.21 11.19
N PRO A 551 11.66 -13.46 11.88
CA PRO A 551 11.30 -12.12 11.44
C PRO A 551 12.47 -11.18 11.63
N ALA A 552 12.74 -10.34 10.64
CA ALA A 552 13.72 -9.27 10.71
C ALA A 552 13.18 -7.93 10.19
N PHE A 553 13.67 -6.85 10.79
CA PHE A 553 13.21 -5.48 10.56
C PHE A 553 14.37 -4.64 10.03
N ALA A 554 14.76 -4.93 8.80
CA ALA A 554 16.06 -4.56 8.26
C ALA A 554 16.13 -3.06 7.96
N TYR A 555 17.28 -2.44 8.23
CA TYR A 555 17.51 -1.01 8.04
C TYR A 555 19.00 -0.68 7.96
N PHE A 556 19.32 0.49 7.43
CA PHE A 556 20.67 1.06 7.46
C PHE A 556 20.80 2.07 8.62
N PRO A 557 21.73 1.87 9.56
CA PRO A 557 21.91 2.80 10.66
C PRO A 557 22.67 4.04 10.18
N ASN A 558 22.18 5.23 10.51
CA ASN A 558 22.86 6.50 10.20
C ASN A 558 24.32 6.58 10.70
N SER A 559 24.70 5.78 11.69
CA SER A 559 26.06 5.74 12.22
C SER A 559 27.05 4.94 11.36
N ASP A 560 26.53 4.07 10.49
CA ASP A 560 27.30 3.14 9.67
C ASP A 560 26.46 2.79 8.43
N PRO A 561 26.40 3.70 7.43
CA PRO A 561 25.50 3.55 6.30
C PRO A 561 25.82 2.29 5.50
N ASP A 562 27.04 1.78 5.49
CA ASP A 562 27.41 0.58 4.71
C ASP A 562 27.02 -0.74 5.41
N ARG A 563 26.38 -0.65 6.58
CA ARG A 563 25.99 -1.82 7.37
C ARG A 563 24.51 -2.08 7.29
N PHE A 564 24.12 -3.22 6.73
CA PHE A 564 22.73 -3.62 6.70
C PHE A 564 22.36 -4.41 7.97
N VAL A 565 21.55 -3.80 8.85
CA VAL A 565 21.27 -4.36 10.18
C VAL A 565 19.93 -5.09 10.18
N PHE A 566 19.92 -6.28 10.77
CA PHE A 566 18.74 -7.15 10.90
C PHE A 566 18.37 -7.42 12.37
N PRO A 567 17.71 -6.46 13.07
CA PRO A 567 17.05 -6.77 14.33
C PRO A 567 16.00 -7.84 14.10
N ARG A 568 15.94 -8.83 15.00
CA ARG A 568 15.12 -10.03 14.81
C ARG A 568 14.32 -10.47 16.03
N GLY A 569 13.25 -11.20 15.79
CA GLY A 569 12.47 -11.89 16.82
C GLY A 569 12.94 -13.35 17.01
N PRO A 570 12.98 -13.89 18.24
CA PRO A 570 13.39 -15.28 18.48
C PRO A 570 12.21 -16.26 18.31
N ALA A 571 11.57 -16.28 17.14
CA ALA A 571 10.51 -17.23 16.79
C ALA A 571 10.50 -17.59 15.32
N ALA A 572 10.22 -18.85 15.02
CA ALA A 572 10.12 -19.32 13.65
C ALA A 572 8.78 -18.93 13.03
N LEU A 573 8.85 -18.44 11.81
CA LEU A 573 7.72 -18.00 11.02
C LEU A 573 7.12 -19.15 10.22
N SER A 574 5.97 -18.89 9.61
CA SER A 574 5.52 -19.69 8.48
C SER A 574 6.36 -19.29 7.27
N ALA A 575 7.17 -20.22 6.75
CA ALA A 575 8.06 -19.94 5.64
C ALA A 575 7.30 -19.34 4.42
N GLY A 576 7.80 -18.24 3.87
CA GLY A 576 7.15 -17.51 2.78
C GLY A 576 5.79 -16.87 3.13
N ASN A 577 5.39 -16.86 4.41
CA ASN A 577 4.12 -16.33 4.87
C ASN A 577 4.22 -15.68 6.28
N GLY A 578 5.30 -14.97 6.58
CA GLY A 578 5.49 -14.30 7.87
C GLY A 578 4.45 -13.20 8.14
N GLY A 579 3.97 -12.51 7.09
CA GLY A 579 2.93 -11.49 7.21
C GLY A 579 3.32 -10.36 8.17
N LEU A 580 4.59 -9.93 8.16
CA LEU A 580 5.13 -8.97 9.11
C LEU A 580 4.46 -7.60 8.94
N VAL A 581 4.05 -6.99 10.06
CA VAL A 581 3.43 -5.65 10.08
C VAL A 581 3.98 -4.84 11.24
N GLN A 582 4.51 -3.65 10.96
CA GLN A 582 5.00 -2.74 11.99
C GLN A 582 3.95 -1.67 12.33
N ALA A 583 3.62 -1.55 13.61
CA ALA A 583 2.76 -0.50 14.16
C ALA A 583 3.51 0.27 15.27
N LYS A 584 3.99 1.48 14.94
CA LYS A 584 4.92 2.26 15.77
C LYS A 584 6.16 1.42 16.16
N ASN A 585 6.30 1.11 17.44
CA ASN A 585 7.39 0.34 18.03
C ASN A 585 7.03 -1.15 18.20
N SER A 586 5.80 -1.55 17.87
CA SER A 586 5.39 -2.96 17.88
C SER A 586 5.52 -3.55 16.50
N VAL A 587 5.90 -4.82 16.43
CA VAL A 587 5.85 -5.59 15.18
C VAL A 587 5.05 -6.86 15.42
N PHE A 588 4.15 -7.17 14.49
CA PHE A 588 3.28 -8.32 14.48
C PHE A 588 3.69 -9.25 13.35
N PHE A 589 3.63 -10.56 13.58
CA PHE A 589 3.98 -11.57 12.59
C PHE A 589 3.34 -12.92 12.91
N ARG A 590 3.27 -13.77 11.88
CA ARG A 590 2.72 -15.12 11.92
C ARG A 590 3.80 -16.13 12.26
N VAL A 591 3.66 -16.78 13.42
CA VAL A 591 4.50 -17.89 13.86
C VAL A 591 3.85 -19.22 13.50
N SER A 592 4.67 -20.16 13.00
CA SER A 592 4.27 -21.55 12.76
C SER A 592 4.69 -22.38 13.97
N GLU A 593 3.74 -22.95 14.71
CA GLU A 593 4.08 -23.84 15.84
C GLU A 593 4.82 -25.10 15.39
N ALA A 594 4.58 -25.54 14.15
CA ALA A 594 5.23 -26.71 13.57
C ALA A 594 6.73 -26.47 13.33
N SER A 595 7.09 -25.29 12.82
CA SER A 595 8.48 -24.87 12.60
C SER A 595 9.13 -24.58 13.96
N ASP A 596 8.51 -23.70 14.73
CA ASP A 596 9.05 -23.17 15.98
C ASP A 596 9.14 -24.20 17.13
N SER A 597 8.46 -25.35 16.98
CA SER A 597 8.39 -26.45 17.95
C SER A 597 7.87 -26.06 19.35
N ARG A 598 7.26 -24.88 19.49
CA ARG A 598 6.58 -24.42 20.69
C ARG A 598 5.07 -24.56 20.50
N ASP A 599 4.43 -25.11 21.53
CA ASP A 599 2.98 -25.12 21.69
C ASP A 599 2.60 -23.83 22.45
N TRP A 600 2.37 -22.76 21.70
CA TRP A 600 2.15 -21.41 22.20
C TRP A 600 0.79 -21.29 22.87
N ASN A 601 -0.24 -21.88 22.27
CA ASN A 601 -1.62 -21.81 22.75
C ASN A 601 -2.02 -22.98 23.68
N ARG A 602 -1.16 -24.01 23.81
CA ARG A 602 -1.34 -25.20 24.67
C ARG A 602 -2.46 -26.13 24.27
N ASP A 603 -2.83 -26.15 23.00
CA ASP A 603 -3.85 -27.05 22.48
C ASP A 603 -3.29 -28.38 21.95
N ASN A 604 -1.95 -28.49 21.81
CA ASN A 604 -1.24 -29.62 21.21
C ASN A 604 -1.60 -29.89 19.74
N ILE A 605 -2.02 -28.87 19.00
CA ILE A 605 -2.32 -28.89 17.56
C ILE A 605 -1.33 -27.95 16.89
N GLY A 606 -0.67 -28.37 15.80
CA GLY A 606 0.20 -27.47 15.05
C GLY A 606 -0.62 -26.38 14.38
N SER A 607 -0.57 -25.16 14.92
CA SER A 607 -1.38 -24.04 14.47
C SER A 607 -0.51 -22.83 14.09
N PHE A 608 -1.16 -21.76 13.61
CA PHE A 608 -0.52 -20.47 13.32
C PHE A 608 -0.85 -19.48 14.41
N MET A 609 0.13 -18.70 14.84
CA MET A 609 0.01 -17.79 15.98
C MET A 609 0.32 -16.36 15.54
N LEU A 610 -0.51 -15.43 16.00
CA LEU A 610 -0.16 -14.02 15.99
C LEU A 610 0.75 -13.74 17.18
N VAL A 611 1.99 -13.36 16.88
CA VAL A 611 2.99 -13.00 17.88
C VAL A 611 3.40 -11.55 17.66
N ARG A 612 3.71 -10.88 18.77
CA ARG A 612 4.18 -9.51 18.80
C ARG A 612 5.58 -9.44 19.41
N THR A 613 6.37 -8.51 18.89
CA THR A 613 7.60 -8.04 19.54
C THR A 613 7.68 -6.51 19.50
N THR A 614 8.77 -5.93 19.99
CA THR A 614 9.04 -4.50 19.83
C THR A 614 10.41 -4.25 19.21
N LEU A 615 10.57 -3.15 18.47
CA LEU A 615 11.86 -2.80 17.87
C LEU A 615 12.95 -2.56 18.92
N SER A 616 12.56 -2.06 20.10
CA SER A 616 13.45 -1.80 21.23
C SER A 616 13.76 -3.02 22.11
N HIS A 617 12.92 -4.05 22.08
CA HIS A 617 13.01 -5.21 22.97
C HIS A 617 12.54 -6.48 22.25
N GLN A 618 13.44 -7.46 22.15
CA GLN A 618 13.23 -8.75 21.46
C GLN A 618 12.43 -9.77 22.29
N GLY A 619 11.65 -9.31 23.28
CA GLY A 619 10.67 -10.15 23.97
C GLY A 619 9.54 -10.53 23.01
N LEU A 620 8.95 -11.69 23.23
CA LEU A 620 7.83 -12.20 22.43
C LEU A 620 6.57 -12.28 23.28
N ASP A 621 5.50 -11.67 22.77
CA ASP A 621 4.18 -11.73 23.35
C ASP A 621 3.26 -12.52 22.41
N TYR A 622 2.74 -13.65 22.89
CA TYR A 622 1.65 -14.35 22.21
C TYR A 622 0.36 -13.53 22.32
N VAL A 623 -0.32 -13.32 21.19
CA VAL A 623 -1.57 -12.57 21.13
C VAL A 623 -2.76 -13.52 21.00
N SER A 624 -2.81 -14.29 19.91
CA SER A 624 -3.96 -15.12 19.56
C SER A 624 -3.55 -16.16 18.52
N PRO A 625 -4.30 -17.25 18.34
CA PRO A 625 -4.21 -18.03 17.11
C PRO A 625 -4.59 -17.17 15.89
N LEU A 626 -4.11 -17.56 14.71
CA LEU A 626 -4.22 -16.84 13.46
C LEU A 626 -4.56 -17.78 12.29
N ASN A 627 -4.96 -17.19 11.16
CA ASN A 627 -5.12 -17.86 9.87
C ASN A 627 -3.77 -18.23 9.20
N ASN A 628 -3.83 -19.07 8.15
CA ASN A 628 -2.72 -19.37 7.24
C ASN A 628 -2.90 -18.74 5.85
N LEU A 629 -3.27 -17.47 5.78
CA LEU A 629 -3.46 -16.74 4.52
C LEU A 629 -2.17 -15.98 4.17
N ALA A 630 -1.84 -15.93 2.88
CA ALA A 630 -0.72 -15.18 2.32
C ALA A 630 -1.02 -13.67 2.30
N GLN A 631 -1.10 -13.06 3.48
CA GLN A 631 -1.48 -11.66 3.68
C GLN A 631 -0.88 -11.12 4.99
N PRO A 632 -0.93 -9.79 5.22
CA PRO A 632 -0.52 -9.19 6.49
C PRO A 632 -1.13 -9.90 7.70
N SER A 633 -0.34 -10.09 8.76
CA SER A 633 -0.80 -10.76 9.98
C SER A 633 -1.84 -9.95 10.75
N VAL A 634 -1.82 -8.62 10.59
CA VAL A 634 -2.80 -7.68 11.14
C VAL A 634 -3.06 -6.53 10.17
N PHE A 635 -4.22 -5.88 10.32
CA PHE A 635 -4.60 -4.61 9.72
C PHE A 635 -4.53 -3.54 10.79
N THR A 636 -3.94 -2.38 10.51
CA THR A 636 -3.69 -1.34 11.53
C THR A 636 -3.41 0.02 10.89
N ASP A 637 -3.79 1.10 11.58
CA ASP A 637 -3.34 2.48 11.30
C ASP A 637 -1.96 2.79 11.89
N GLY A 638 -1.30 1.76 12.43
CA GLY A 638 -0.01 1.85 13.08
C GLY A 638 -0.03 2.49 14.47
N ARG A 639 -1.16 3.04 14.94
CA ARG A 639 -1.21 3.94 16.11
C ARG A 639 -2.04 3.44 17.27
N TYR A 640 -3.29 3.03 17.03
CA TYR A 640 -4.30 2.88 18.09
C TYR A 640 -4.78 1.45 18.27
N GLY A 641 -4.94 0.69 17.20
CA GLY A 641 -5.42 -0.68 17.25
C GLY A 641 -4.98 -1.54 16.08
N ALA A 642 -5.18 -2.84 16.22
CA ALA A 642 -4.94 -3.81 15.16
C ALA A 642 -6.10 -4.81 15.12
N ALA A 643 -6.58 -5.11 13.92
CA ALA A 643 -7.55 -6.17 13.65
C ALA A 643 -6.87 -7.30 12.87
N PHE A 644 -7.35 -8.53 13.00
CA PHE A 644 -6.76 -9.69 12.34
C PHE A 644 -7.78 -10.82 12.19
N LEU A 645 -7.58 -11.63 11.15
CA LEU A 645 -8.45 -12.75 10.81
C LEU A 645 -8.05 -14.01 11.56
N VAL A 646 -9.01 -14.71 12.16
CA VAL A 646 -8.80 -16.03 12.73
C VAL A 646 -9.67 -17.04 12.00
N GLN A 647 -9.09 -18.19 11.66
CA GLN A 647 -9.81 -19.29 11.05
C GLN A 647 -10.20 -20.30 12.14
N GLU A 648 -11.49 -20.38 12.44
CA GLU A 648 -12.03 -21.20 13.52
C GLU A 648 -11.69 -22.68 13.38
N GLN A 649 -11.70 -23.17 12.13
CA GLN A 649 -11.43 -24.57 11.81
C GLN A 649 -10.02 -24.99 12.22
N LEU A 650 -9.03 -24.11 12.03
CA LEU A 650 -7.63 -24.42 12.34
C LEU A 650 -7.41 -24.62 13.84
N VAL A 651 -8.18 -23.92 14.67
CA VAL A 651 -8.01 -23.91 16.13
C VAL A 651 -9.14 -24.65 16.85
N ASN A 652 -10.02 -25.28 16.07
CA ASN A 652 -11.17 -26.04 16.55
C ASN A 652 -12.01 -25.29 17.60
N THR A 653 -12.17 -23.98 17.43
CA THR A 653 -12.87 -23.10 18.37
C THR A 653 -13.90 -22.26 17.61
N ASP A 654 -15.15 -22.36 18.04
CA ASP A 654 -16.26 -21.51 17.61
C ASP A 654 -16.15 -20.18 18.37
N TYR A 655 -15.53 -19.19 17.74
CA TYR A 655 -15.24 -17.87 18.29
C TYR A 655 -16.45 -16.94 18.23
N ASN A 656 -17.25 -16.99 17.17
CA ASN A 656 -18.42 -16.14 16.99
C ASN A 656 -19.71 -16.69 17.66
N HIS A 657 -19.69 -17.95 18.10
CA HIS A 657 -20.78 -18.68 18.75
C HIS A 657 -22.02 -18.86 17.86
N ASP A 658 -21.82 -19.10 16.58
CA ASP A 658 -22.91 -19.37 15.63
C ASP A 658 -23.30 -20.85 15.51
N GLY A 659 -22.51 -21.72 16.14
CA GLY A 659 -22.78 -23.15 16.25
C GLY A 659 -22.01 -24.01 15.24
N ASP A 660 -21.13 -23.44 14.42
CA ASP A 660 -20.12 -24.20 13.70
C ASP A 660 -18.68 -23.68 13.94
N LYS A 661 -17.73 -24.05 13.07
CA LYS A 661 -16.29 -23.75 13.20
C LYS A 661 -15.65 -23.56 11.83
N ALA A 662 -16.43 -23.28 10.80
CA ALA A 662 -15.95 -23.18 9.43
C ALA A 662 -15.55 -21.75 9.05
N ASP A 663 -15.71 -20.81 9.98
CA ASP A 663 -15.65 -19.39 9.67
C ASP A 663 -14.27 -18.75 9.77
N PHE A 664 -14.17 -17.62 9.07
CA PHE A 664 -13.23 -16.57 9.43
C PHE A 664 -13.92 -15.53 10.30
N VAL A 665 -13.28 -15.18 11.41
CA VAL A 665 -13.80 -14.19 12.37
C VAL A 665 -12.73 -13.14 12.64
N ILE A 666 -13.14 -11.88 12.79
CA ILE A 666 -12.23 -10.80 13.14
C ILE A 666 -11.98 -10.82 14.65
N ARG A 667 -10.70 -10.77 15.00
CA ARG A 667 -10.26 -10.45 16.35
C ARG A 667 -9.43 -9.17 16.32
N TRP A 668 -9.39 -8.45 17.44
CA TRP A 668 -8.72 -7.16 17.49
C TRP A 668 -8.16 -6.85 18.88
N ILE A 669 -7.15 -5.98 18.90
CA ILE A 669 -6.44 -5.50 20.09
C ILE A 669 -6.25 -3.99 20.03
N ARG A 670 -6.08 -3.36 21.20
CA ARG A 670 -5.63 -1.96 21.29
C ARG A 670 -4.11 -1.93 21.39
N ILE A 671 -3.44 -1.07 20.63
CA ILE A 671 -1.98 -0.94 20.63
C ILE A 671 -1.52 0.08 21.68
N ASN A 672 -2.34 1.10 21.95
CA ASN A 672 -2.15 2.05 23.04
C ASN A 672 -3.51 2.33 23.70
N PRO A 673 -3.74 1.90 24.96
CA PRO A 673 -4.94 2.24 25.71
C PRO A 673 -5.00 3.71 26.09
#